data_AF-A0A2H9Q2T8-F1
#
_entry.id   AF-A0A2H9Q2T8-F1
#
_cell.length_a   1.000
_cell.length_b   1.000
_cell.length_c   1.000
_cell.angle_alpha   90.00
_cell.angle_beta   90.00
_cell.angle_gamma   90.00
#
_symmetry.space_group_name_H-M   'P 1'
#
loop_
_entity.id
_entity.type
_entity.pdbx_description
1 polymer ?
#
loop_
_entity_poly.entity_id
_entity_poly.type
_entity_poly.pdbx_seq_one_letter_code
_entity_poly.pdbx_strand_id
1 'polypeptide(L)'
;MSAQASAGPVPGYPNTNPQGKKAPPPVTTIPVATEATDTSSNNNLPDVLRFADLEKNSGSLEGKLIYSPDGKENLVFQGIETKDGQKLAKFLKTDGTYTYINQNNLDQAGGINLKGATSPTALSGGTGKLAKILGVESPVTGNLIQGVQWAAIAYLVVPFIGEMLGLEEPTTKALQYGVSSGLFAYNAAQALGFSETGLAQSSVGSWIGGHAAIFGVGVGVVVFALSYKKVEYKRVDFICDPWQAPIGGDDCEKCNDGMNPCSEYRCKSLGQACGIVNKGTEDEKCVWLNPRDVNSPIIRAWDDALKVESVNKISCDYTNLAQRPPGGGTEIECKETRNNCLPAFTPFEFGVQTNKPAQCKIDFKLTEGYEEMAYYFGESNLFDYNHTQRLNIPNKRAIEALVQSQNDSLDETTGIFIENNNQYDLYVRCTSANGYYNPDPYVVSFCVDDGPDATPPQIVETSIRNNQPVQFEVDEVPIIVYTNEPATCKWSRTDQQYDKMENEMQCAKSIADMEANMLYPCKGTLTGLEDRKDNKYYFRCEDQPWAKEDERIKMTQSYVLTLKGTQPLNIKEDSIRPEANEVVTGATSSVEVNLALETENGYENGKAECYYSTDNDNFVPMFETNSHTHSQRQDLTQGEYNYYFKCVDLGGNTALGQTNFKVFVDTFAPAVVRVLNDANRLKIITDEDATCYYSVNENTECNYEIGNNTVAQLMPHEIQDEKNEHFAVWNIKDNYYIKCKDENDKQPAPTQCSIVVKPEELSDEE
;
A
#
# COMPACT_ATOMS: atom_id res chain seq x y z
N MET A 1 -13.32 32.67 55.32
CA MET A 1 -12.11 33.47 55.04
C MET A 1 -11.57 33.03 53.70
N SER A 2 -11.52 33.99 52.80
CA SER A 2 -11.18 33.93 51.38
C SER A 2 -9.68 33.82 51.12
N ALA A 3 -9.30 33.04 50.10
CA ALA A 3 -8.20 33.31 49.15
C ALA A 3 -8.20 32.17 48.12
N GLN A 4 -8.78 32.36 46.94
CA GLN A 4 -8.25 33.04 45.74
C GLN A 4 -7.51 32.09 44.80
N ALA A 5 -8.05 32.07 43.59
CA ALA A 5 -7.60 31.36 42.41
C ALA A 5 -6.25 31.88 41.89
N SER A 6 -5.49 30.98 41.27
CA SER A 6 -4.54 31.33 40.22
C SER A 6 -4.64 30.31 39.09
N ALA A 7 -5.29 30.71 38.01
CA ALA A 7 -5.24 30.02 36.73
C ALA A 7 -3.81 30.13 36.17
N GLY A 8 -3.18 28.98 35.89
CA GLY A 8 -1.96 28.87 35.11
C GLY A 8 -2.30 28.49 33.65
N PRO A 9 -1.49 28.91 32.67
CA PRO A 9 -1.88 28.93 31.27
C PRO A 9 -1.84 27.54 30.62
N VAL A 10 -2.84 27.30 29.78
CA VAL A 10 -2.94 26.20 28.81
C VAL A 10 -1.73 26.23 27.87
N PRO A 11 -0.99 25.13 27.68
CA PRO A 11 -0.06 25.02 26.56
C PRO A 11 -0.88 24.90 25.27
N GLY A 12 -0.87 25.98 24.47
CA GLY A 12 -1.47 26.00 23.15
C GLY A 12 -0.75 25.00 22.23
N TYR A 13 -1.52 24.08 21.66
CA TYR A 13 -1.10 23.26 20.53
C TYR A 13 -0.81 24.18 19.32
N PRO A 14 0.38 24.13 18.70
CA PRO A 14 0.62 24.86 17.47
C PRO A 14 -0.19 24.22 16.33
N ASN A 15 -1.18 24.98 15.87
CA ASN A 15 -1.97 24.73 14.68
C ASN A 15 -1.12 25.02 13.43
N THR A 16 -0.48 24.00 12.85
CA THR A 16 0.17 24.11 11.53
C THR A 16 -0.77 23.60 10.44
N ASN A 17 -1.49 24.54 9.87
CA ASN A 17 -2.19 24.46 8.60
C ASN A 17 -1.19 24.21 7.45
N PRO A 18 -1.27 23.14 6.66
CA PRO A 18 -0.46 23.01 5.45
C PRO A 18 -1.12 23.81 4.32
N GLN A 19 -0.66 25.05 4.14
CA GLN A 19 -0.94 25.82 2.93
C GLN A 19 -0.35 25.15 1.69
N GLY A 20 -1.21 25.04 0.67
CA GLY A 20 -1.00 24.68 -0.73
C GLY A 20 0.42 24.50 -1.25
N LYS A 21 0.72 23.27 -1.70
CA LYS A 21 1.70 23.05 -2.76
C LYS A 21 1.07 23.45 -4.10
N LYS A 22 1.57 24.54 -4.68
CA LYS A 22 1.34 24.89 -6.09
C LYS A 22 1.98 23.84 -6.98
N ALA A 23 1.23 23.35 -7.97
CA ALA A 23 1.74 22.51 -9.05
C ALA A 23 2.87 23.22 -9.82
N PRO A 24 3.91 22.50 -10.29
CA PRO A 24 4.91 23.05 -11.20
C PRO A 24 4.26 23.42 -12.55
N PRO A 25 4.73 24.49 -13.23
CA PRO A 25 4.19 24.90 -14.51
C PRO A 25 4.51 23.86 -15.62
N PRO A 26 3.66 23.76 -16.65
CA PRO A 26 3.83 22.80 -17.74
C PRO A 26 5.12 23.09 -18.53
N VAL A 27 5.86 22.01 -18.84
CA VAL A 27 6.98 22.03 -19.76
C VAL A 27 6.45 22.31 -21.16
N THR A 28 6.73 23.50 -21.68
CA THR A 28 6.44 23.88 -23.06
C THR A 28 7.35 23.08 -23.99
N THR A 29 6.78 22.11 -24.71
CA THR A 29 7.42 21.47 -25.86
C THR A 29 7.47 22.47 -27.01
N ILE A 30 8.68 22.78 -27.51
CA ILE A 30 8.88 23.55 -28.74
C ILE A 30 8.74 22.57 -29.92
N PRO A 31 7.89 22.85 -30.92
CA PRO A 31 7.61 21.93 -32.01
C PRO A 31 8.80 21.83 -32.98
N VAL A 32 9.06 20.61 -33.44
CA VAL A 32 9.97 20.31 -34.56
C VAL A 32 9.30 20.82 -35.84
N ALA A 33 9.90 21.83 -36.47
CA ALA A 33 9.52 22.26 -37.81
C ALA A 33 10.10 21.28 -38.85
N THR A 34 9.20 20.70 -39.64
CA THR A 34 9.46 19.91 -40.83
C THR A 34 9.81 20.82 -42.03
N GLU A 35 10.81 20.36 -42.81
CA GLU A 35 11.14 20.67 -44.20
C GLU A 35 11.59 22.09 -44.60
N ALA A 36 12.85 22.19 -45.05
CA ALA A 36 13.22 23.03 -46.19
C ALA A 36 14.51 22.51 -46.87
N THR A 37 14.29 21.79 -47.97
CA THR A 37 15.00 21.82 -49.27
C THR A 37 16.53 21.75 -49.33
N ASP A 38 16.96 20.61 -49.87
CA ASP A 38 18.22 20.34 -50.55
C ASP A 38 18.47 21.31 -51.73
N THR A 39 19.67 21.88 -51.78
CA THR A 39 20.33 22.27 -53.04
C THR A 39 21.77 21.80 -53.02
N SER A 40 22.00 20.73 -53.77
CA SER A 40 23.24 20.01 -54.03
C SER A 40 24.44 20.87 -54.45
N SER A 41 25.66 20.47 -54.05
CA SER A 41 26.65 19.94 -55.01
C SER A 41 27.83 19.20 -54.34
N ASN A 42 27.94 17.91 -54.66
CA ASN A 42 29.14 17.07 -54.82
C ASN A 42 30.01 16.62 -53.63
N ASN A 43 29.77 15.34 -53.27
CA ASN A 43 30.69 14.19 -53.18
C ASN A 43 31.58 13.94 -51.94
N ASN A 44 31.36 12.72 -51.40
CA ASN A 44 32.12 11.89 -50.45
C ASN A 44 31.84 12.02 -48.94
N LEU A 45 30.88 11.24 -48.44
CA LEU A 45 30.78 10.72 -47.06
C LEU A 45 29.76 9.55 -47.05
N PRO A 46 30.07 8.34 -46.56
CA PRO A 46 29.04 7.34 -46.25
C PRO A 46 28.54 7.51 -44.79
N ASP A 47 27.21 7.54 -44.70
CA ASP A 47 26.28 7.23 -43.60
C ASP A 47 26.43 7.91 -42.23
N VAL A 48 25.56 8.92 -42.04
CA VAL A 48 25.14 9.51 -40.77
C VAL A 48 24.35 8.47 -39.96
N LEU A 49 24.89 8.04 -38.82
CA LEU A 49 24.17 7.26 -37.82
C LEU A 49 23.04 8.10 -37.20
N ARG A 50 21.81 7.59 -37.27
CA ARG A 50 20.60 8.20 -36.67
C ARG A 50 20.59 7.92 -35.16
N PHE A 51 20.15 8.89 -34.36
CA PHE A 51 20.03 8.83 -32.89
C PHE A 51 19.07 7.75 -32.33
N ALA A 52 18.44 6.93 -33.18
CA ALA A 52 17.44 5.94 -32.77
C ALA A 52 18.03 4.60 -32.28
N ASP A 53 19.32 4.32 -32.51
CA ASP A 53 19.93 3.04 -32.12
C ASP A 53 20.52 3.01 -30.69
N LEU A 54 20.35 4.08 -29.90
CA LEU A 54 20.93 4.22 -28.54
C LEU A 54 20.02 3.81 -27.38
N GLU A 55 18.76 3.43 -27.61
CA GLU A 55 17.80 3.19 -26.51
C GLU A 55 17.78 1.76 -25.95
N LYS A 56 18.53 0.80 -26.49
CA LYS A 56 18.33 -0.61 -26.12
C LYS A 56 19.23 -1.20 -25.03
N ASN A 57 20.17 -0.46 -24.42
CA ASN A 57 21.04 -1.07 -23.39
C ASN A 57 21.76 -0.12 -22.41
N SER A 58 21.13 0.95 -21.94
CA SER A 58 21.68 1.69 -20.79
C SER A 58 20.58 2.40 -20.00
N GLY A 59 20.42 2.01 -18.74
CA GLY A 59 19.68 2.80 -17.76
C GLY A 59 20.23 4.22 -17.70
N SER A 60 19.32 5.21 -17.74
CA SER A 60 19.50 6.64 -17.49
C SER A 60 20.96 7.12 -17.40
N LEU A 61 21.60 7.28 -18.55
CA LEU A 61 22.83 8.05 -18.69
C LEU A 61 22.57 9.10 -19.76
N GLU A 62 22.29 10.33 -19.34
CA GLU A 62 22.41 11.49 -20.22
C GLU A 62 23.89 11.57 -20.66
N GLY A 63 24.20 11.11 -21.86
CA GLY A 63 25.53 11.18 -22.44
C GLY A 63 25.96 12.65 -22.58
N LYS A 64 26.80 13.14 -21.67
CA LYS A 64 27.37 14.49 -21.74
C LYS A 64 28.50 14.54 -22.76
N LEU A 65 28.31 15.32 -23.82
CA LEU A 65 29.29 15.57 -24.89
C LEU A 65 30.54 16.28 -24.35
N ILE A 66 31.72 15.76 -24.67
CA ILE A 66 33.02 16.40 -24.43
C ILE A 66 33.63 16.75 -25.79
N TYR A 67 34.04 17.99 -26.00
CA TYR A 67 34.62 18.46 -27.27
C TYR A 67 36.15 18.27 -27.29
N SER A 68 36.69 17.77 -28.41
CA SER A 68 38.12 17.83 -28.75
C SER A 68 38.54 19.29 -29.01
N PRO A 69 39.78 19.71 -28.66
CA PRO A 69 40.19 21.11 -28.71
C PRO A 69 40.42 21.68 -30.11
N ASP A 70 40.51 20.86 -31.15
CA ASP A 70 40.52 21.35 -32.54
C ASP A 70 39.11 21.67 -33.08
N GLY A 71 38.07 21.38 -32.27
CA GLY A 71 36.67 21.54 -32.63
C GLY A 71 36.19 20.50 -33.64
N LYS A 72 36.97 19.44 -33.92
CA LYS A 72 36.68 18.48 -35.00
C LYS A 72 36.16 17.13 -34.51
N GLU A 73 36.33 16.78 -33.24
CA GLU A 73 35.85 15.52 -32.68
C GLU A 73 35.07 15.69 -31.37
N ASN A 74 34.02 14.91 -31.17
CA ASN A 74 33.28 14.83 -29.91
C ASN A 74 33.50 13.46 -29.28
N LEU A 75 33.69 13.43 -27.96
CA LEU A 75 33.78 12.22 -27.16
C LEU A 75 32.50 12.07 -26.34
N VAL A 76 31.87 10.91 -26.46
CA VAL A 76 30.67 10.54 -25.68
C VAL A 76 31.04 9.36 -24.79
N PHE A 77 30.92 9.54 -23.48
CA PHE A 77 31.07 8.43 -22.54
C PHE A 77 29.93 7.44 -22.72
N GLN A 78 30.26 6.17 -22.86
CA GLN A 78 29.29 5.10 -23.15
C GLN A 78 29.10 4.14 -21.96
N GLY A 79 30.00 4.15 -20.97
CA GLY A 79 29.91 3.29 -19.80
C GLY A 79 31.25 2.69 -19.37
N ILE A 80 31.19 1.84 -18.34
CA ILE A 80 32.32 1.06 -17.84
C ILE A 80 32.18 -0.37 -18.40
N GLU A 81 33.21 -0.83 -19.12
CA GLU A 81 33.25 -2.16 -19.69
C GLU A 81 34.33 -2.98 -18.96
N THR A 82 34.01 -4.23 -18.62
CA THR A 82 35.00 -5.13 -18.02
C THR A 82 35.65 -5.95 -19.12
N LYS A 83 36.96 -5.78 -19.32
CA LYS A 83 37.72 -6.51 -20.33
C LYS A 83 38.94 -7.14 -19.66
N ASP A 84 39.10 -8.47 -19.84
CA ASP A 84 40.18 -9.27 -19.23
C ASP A 84 40.29 -9.08 -17.70
N GLY A 85 39.15 -8.97 -17.00
CA GLY A 85 39.08 -8.81 -15.54
C GLY A 85 39.39 -7.39 -15.02
N GLN A 86 39.60 -6.41 -15.90
CA GLN A 86 39.84 -5.02 -15.54
C GLN A 86 38.65 -4.14 -15.94
N LYS A 87 38.20 -3.25 -15.04
CA LYS A 87 37.18 -2.23 -15.35
C LYS A 87 37.81 -1.11 -16.18
N LEU A 88 37.27 -0.86 -17.37
CA LEU A 88 37.74 0.13 -18.34
C LEU A 88 36.65 1.17 -18.62
N ALA A 89 37.01 2.44 -18.65
CA ALA A 89 36.10 3.48 -19.12
C ALA A 89 36.10 3.53 -20.66
N LYS A 90 34.92 3.45 -21.27
CA LYS A 90 34.72 3.43 -22.73
C LYS A 90 34.20 4.77 -23.24
N PHE A 91 34.91 5.33 -24.20
CA PHE A 91 34.55 6.59 -24.87
C PHE A 91 34.36 6.35 -26.36
N LEU A 92 33.24 6.83 -26.92
CA LEU A 92 32.94 6.82 -28.34
C LEU A 92 33.41 8.15 -28.96
N LYS A 93 34.17 8.05 -30.04
CA LYS A 93 34.57 9.19 -30.89
C LYS A 93 33.54 9.44 -31.98
N THR A 94 33.55 10.64 -32.54
CA THR A 94 32.71 11.05 -33.68
C THR A 94 32.96 10.26 -34.96
N ASP A 95 34.12 9.62 -35.12
CA ASP A 95 34.43 8.74 -36.25
C ASP A 95 33.89 7.30 -36.06
N GLY A 96 33.15 7.04 -34.98
CA GLY A 96 32.58 5.73 -34.65
C GLY A 96 33.54 4.78 -33.93
N THR A 97 34.78 5.21 -33.65
CA THR A 97 35.78 4.38 -32.96
C THR A 97 35.74 4.56 -31.44
N TYR A 98 36.19 3.54 -30.70
CA TYR A 98 36.22 3.57 -29.24
C TYR A 98 37.63 3.76 -28.70
N THR A 99 37.75 4.53 -27.62
CA THR A 99 38.97 4.62 -26.79
C THR A 99 38.67 4.15 -25.38
N TYR A 100 39.59 3.38 -24.80
CA TYR A 100 39.47 2.79 -23.47
C TYR A 100 40.57 3.31 -22.55
N ILE A 101 40.20 3.66 -21.31
CA ILE A 101 41.14 4.09 -20.28
C ILE A 101 41.08 3.10 -19.11
N ASN A 102 42.24 2.60 -18.68
CA ASN A 102 42.38 1.67 -17.55
C ASN A 102 43.07 2.34 -16.35
N GLN A 103 43.02 1.67 -15.19
CA GLN A 103 43.61 2.12 -13.93
C GLN A 103 45.15 2.23 -14.01
N ASN A 104 45.80 1.30 -14.72
CA ASN A 104 47.26 1.31 -14.89
C ASN A 104 47.77 2.52 -15.70
N ASN A 105 46.96 3.05 -16.65
CA ASN A 105 47.26 4.26 -17.40
C ASN A 105 47.10 5.52 -16.52
N LEU A 106 46.25 5.48 -15.47
CA LEU A 106 46.19 6.50 -14.43
C LEU A 106 47.42 6.45 -13.51
N ASP A 107 47.88 5.24 -13.15
CA ASP A 107 49.05 5.04 -12.28
C ASP A 107 50.36 5.40 -12.99
N GLN A 108 50.50 5.04 -14.28
CA GLN A 108 51.66 5.39 -15.13
C GLN A 108 51.72 6.88 -15.50
N ALA A 109 50.61 7.63 -15.40
CA ALA A 109 50.61 9.09 -15.50
C ALA A 109 51.38 9.76 -14.35
N GLY A 110 51.74 9.00 -13.30
CA GLY A 110 52.73 9.34 -12.29
C GLY A 110 52.26 10.37 -11.28
N GLY A 111 51.77 9.89 -10.13
CA GLY A 111 51.65 10.70 -8.91
C GLY A 111 50.72 10.20 -7.81
N ILE A 112 49.81 9.24 -8.06
CA ILE A 112 48.85 8.80 -7.03
C ILE A 112 49.38 7.54 -6.33
N ASN A 113 50.27 7.71 -5.35
CA ASN A 113 50.58 6.63 -4.42
C ASN A 113 49.44 6.53 -3.39
N LEU A 114 48.42 5.73 -3.70
CA LEU A 114 47.14 5.62 -2.97
C LEU A 114 47.24 5.07 -1.54
N LYS A 115 48.43 4.65 -1.07
CA LYS A 115 48.62 4.15 0.30
C LYS A 115 48.81 5.24 1.37
N GLY A 116 48.65 6.52 1.05
CA GLY A 116 48.86 7.62 2.00
C GLY A 116 48.13 8.93 1.71
N ALA A 117 46.98 8.89 1.04
CA ALA A 117 46.27 10.11 0.63
C ALA A 117 45.35 10.66 1.73
N THR A 118 45.93 11.34 2.72
CA THR A 118 45.18 12.23 3.66
C THR A 118 45.38 13.71 3.34
N SER A 119 46.00 14.07 2.21
CA SER A 119 46.21 15.48 1.81
C SER A 119 45.70 15.80 0.37
N PRO A 120 44.93 16.89 0.18
CA PRO A 120 44.43 17.35 -1.13
C PRO A 120 45.51 17.73 -2.16
N THR A 121 46.77 17.88 -1.71
CA THR A 121 47.94 18.23 -2.53
C THR A 121 48.35 17.16 -3.55
N ALA A 122 47.93 15.90 -3.37
CA ALA A 122 48.25 14.82 -4.32
C ALA A 122 47.45 14.90 -5.64
N LEU A 123 46.30 15.58 -5.66
CA LEU A 123 45.42 15.63 -6.83
C LEU A 123 45.74 16.76 -7.83
N SER A 124 46.38 17.87 -7.41
CA SER A 124 46.62 19.01 -8.31
C SER A 124 47.71 18.74 -9.37
N GLY A 125 48.60 17.78 -9.13
CA GLY A 125 49.59 17.33 -10.12
C GLY A 125 49.02 16.32 -11.13
N GLY A 126 47.98 15.58 -10.76
CA GLY A 126 47.34 14.57 -11.60
C GLY A 126 46.37 15.17 -12.64
N THR A 127 45.71 16.29 -12.32
CA THR A 127 44.73 16.94 -13.20
C THR A 127 45.33 17.50 -14.49
N GLY A 128 46.56 18.02 -14.46
CA GLY A 128 47.25 18.54 -15.64
C GLY A 128 47.65 17.46 -16.66
N LYS A 129 47.88 16.23 -16.21
CA LYS A 129 48.19 15.08 -17.10
C LYS A 129 46.95 14.31 -17.52
N LEU A 130 45.94 14.23 -16.66
CA LEU A 130 44.62 13.67 -17.02
C LEU A 130 43.95 14.54 -18.10
N ALA A 131 44.08 15.87 -18.02
CA ALA A 131 43.67 16.79 -19.07
C ALA A 131 44.41 16.51 -20.41
N LYS A 132 45.70 16.18 -20.35
CA LYS A 132 46.51 15.82 -21.52
C LYS A 132 46.12 14.47 -22.14
N ILE A 133 45.72 13.50 -21.30
CA ILE A 133 45.19 12.18 -21.72
C ILE A 133 43.79 12.32 -22.33
N LEU A 134 42.98 13.23 -21.80
CA LEU A 134 41.66 13.60 -22.34
C LEU A 134 41.76 14.61 -23.50
N GLY A 135 42.98 14.89 -23.99
CA GLY A 135 43.22 15.70 -25.18
C GLY A 135 43.09 17.21 -24.98
N VAL A 136 42.91 17.74 -23.76
CA VAL A 136 42.71 19.18 -23.50
C VAL A 136 44.05 19.94 -23.53
N GLU A 137 44.36 20.61 -24.64
CA GLU A 137 45.40 21.67 -24.69
C GLU A 137 44.77 23.06 -24.72
N SER A 138 45.43 24.04 -24.07
CA SER A 138 44.86 25.34 -23.70
C SER A 138 44.70 26.30 -24.89
N PRO A 139 43.55 26.99 -24.97
CA PRO A 139 43.62 28.42 -25.27
C PRO A 139 42.69 29.27 -24.39
N VAL A 140 43.14 30.50 -24.13
CA VAL A 140 42.46 31.73 -23.70
C VAL A 140 43.15 32.35 -22.48
N THR A 141 43.70 33.54 -22.68
CA THR A 141 44.45 34.33 -21.70
C THR A 141 43.50 34.94 -20.66
N GLY A 142 43.48 34.36 -19.46
CA GLY A 142 42.87 34.95 -18.26
C GLY A 142 42.68 33.93 -17.13
N ASN A 143 43.38 34.12 -16.00
CA ASN A 143 43.40 33.19 -14.86
C ASN A 143 41.99 32.89 -14.27
N LEU A 144 41.04 33.81 -14.39
CA LEU A 144 39.67 33.61 -13.90
C LEU A 144 38.84 32.65 -14.78
N ILE A 145 39.00 32.73 -16.11
CA ILE A 145 38.31 31.85 -17.07
C ILE A 145 38.85 30.42 -16.94
N GLN A 146 40.16 30.28 -16.74
CA GLN A 146 40.78 28.99 -16.44
C GLN A 146 40.23 28.37 -15.14
N GLY A 147 39.96 29.19 -14.12
CA GLY A 147 39.34 28.73 -12.87
C GLY A 147 37.97 28.11 -13.04
N VAL A 148 37.10 28.73 -13.87
CA VAL A 148 35.76 28.18 -14.18
C VAL A 148 35.88 26.88 -14.96
N GLN A 149 36.79 26.81 -15.93
CA GLN A 149 37.01 25.61 -16.73
C GLN A 149 37.50 24.44 -15.88
N TRP A 150 38.49 24.65 -15.01
CA TRP A 150 39.00 23.59 -14.12
C TRP A 150 37.97 23.13 -13.09
N ALA A 151 37.15 24.04 -12.57
CA ALA A 151 36.06 23.69 -11.67
C ALA A 151 34.98 22.85 -12.39
N ALA A 152 34.63 23.20 -13.63
CA ALA A 152 33.68 22.44 -14.43
C ALA A 152 34.20 21.04 -14.79
N ILE A 153 35.47 20.92 -15.16
CA ILE A 153 36.12 19.63 -15.44
C ILE A 153 36.12 18.76 -14.18
N ALA A 154 36.55 19.30 -13.04
CA ALA A 154 36.55 18.56 -11.78
C ALA A 154 35.14 18.15 -11.35
N TYR A 155 34.15 19.01 -11.57
CA TYR A 155 32.75 18.68 -11.31
C TYR A 155 32.28 17.47 -12.13
N LEU A 156 32.77 17.30 -13.36
CA LEU A 156 32.41 16.15 -14.20
C LEU A 156 33.20 14.88 -13.84
N VAL A 157 34.47 15.01 -13.44
CA VAL A 157 35.37 13.87 -13.24
C VAL A 157 35.28 13.26 -11.83
N VAL A 158 34.99 14.05 -10.79
CA VAL A 158 34.99 13.55 -9.41
C VAL A 158 33.93 12.46 -9.15
N PRO A 159 32.69 12.52 -9.68
CA PRO A 159 31.73 11.44 -9.53
C PRO A 159 32.24 10.09 -10.04
N PHE A 160 32.91 10.12 -11.19
CA PHE A 160 33.52 8.93 -11.81
C PHE A 160 34.63 8.32 -10.95
N ILE A 161 35.50 9.16 -10.36
CA ILE A 161 36.54 8.70 -9.44
C ILE A 161 35.91 8.16 -8.15
N GLY A 162 34.84 8.79 -7.65
CA GLY A 162 34.13 8.35 -6.46
C GLY A 162 33.55 6.94 -6.60
N GLU A 163 32.86 6.67 -7.71
CA GLU A 163 32.33 5.34 -8.03
C GLU A 163 33.44 4.30 -8.20
N MET A 164 34.56 4.67 -8.84
CA MET A 164 35.72 3.78 -9.00
C MET A 164 36.37 3.41 -7.66
N LEU A 165 36.32 4.31 -6.67
CA LEU A 165 36.87 4.12 -5.33
C LEU A 165 35.85 3.56 -4.32
N GLY A 166 34.62 3.28 -4.75
CA GLY A 166 33.56 2.76 -3.88
C GLY A 166 33.06 3.78 -2.84
N LEU A 167 33.17 5.08 -3.12
CA LEU A 167 32.65 6.12 -2.24
C LEU A 167 31.12 6.23 -2.40
N GLU A 168 30.41 6.32 -1.29
CA GLU A 168 28.96 6.55 -1.28
C GLU A 168 28.57 7.84 -2.02
N GLU A 169 27.39 7.87 -2.65
CA GLU A 169 26.92 8.99 -3.46
C GLU A 169 26.95 10.36 -2.73
N PRO A 170 26.56 10.48 -1.44
CA PRO A 170 26.64 11.75 -0.72
C PRO A 170 28.08 12.22 -0.48
N THR A 171 28.99 11.28 -0.18
CA THR A 171 30.43 11.54 -0.01
C THR A 171 31.06 11.98 -1.33
N THR A 172 30.66 11.34 -2.42
CA THR A 172 31.10 11.66 -3.78
C THR A 172 30.63 13.05 -4.21
N LYS A 173 29.39 13.44 -3.91
CA LYS A 173 28.86 14.80 -4.16
C LYS A 173 29.56 15.87 -3.31
N ALA A 174 29.80 15.60 -2.03
CA ALA A 174 30.54 16.54 -1.17
C ALA A 174 31.98 16.74 -1.67
N LEU A 175 32.64 15.66 -2.11
CA LEU A 175 33.96 15.71 -2.73
C LEU A 175 33.95 16.48 -4.05
N GLN A 176 32.92 16.28 -4.87
CA GLN A 176 32.71 17.00 -6.13
C GLN A 176 32.62 18.51 -5.91
N TYR A 177 31.80 18.96 -4.95
CA TYR A 177 31.70 20.38 -4.59
C TYR A 177 33.01 20.93 -3.99
N GLY A 178 33.65 20.19 -3.08
CA GLY A 178 34.91 20.61 -2.46
C GLY A 178 36.05 20.79 -3.46
N VAL A 179 36.27 19.81 -4.35
CA VAL A 179 37.34 19.88 -5.36
C VAL A 179 37.05 20.96 -6.40
N SER A 180 35.82 21.08 -6.88
CA SER A 180 35.46 22.10 -7.89
C SER A 180 35.58 23.53 -7.36
N SER A 181 35.06 23.81 -6.16
CA SER A 181 35.21 25.11 -5.50
C SER A 181 36.66 25.44 -5.13
N GLY A 182 37.46 24.46 -4.71
CA GLY A 182 38.87 24.67 -4.39
C GLY A 182 39.72 25.02 -5.61
N LEU A 183 39.48 24.37 -6.76
CA LEU A 183 40.15 24.67 -8.03
C LEU A 183 39.75 26.04 -8.59
N PHE A 184 38.48 26.42 -8.45
CA PHE A 184 38.04 27.78 -8.79
C PHE A 184 38.75 28.82 -7.92
N ALA A 185 38.73 28.62 -6.60
CA ALA A 185 39.34 29.54 -5.63
C ALA A 185 40.85 29.68 -5.80
N TYR A 186 41.56 28.59 -6.14
CA TYR A 186 42.98 28.62 -6.49
C TYR A 186 43.27 29.57 -7.66
N ASN A 187 42.54 29.42 -8.76
CA ASN A 187 42.75 30.20 -9.98
C ASN A 187 42.29 31.66 -9.81
N ALA A 188 41.22 31.89 -9.04
CA ALA A 188 40.80 33.23 -8.65
C ALA A 188 41.85 33.93 -7.77
N ALA A 189 42.46 33.21 -6.83
CA ALA A 189 43.55 33.73 -6.00
C ALA A 189 44.80 34.07 -6.83
N GLN A 190 45.17 33.22 -7.80
CA GLN A 190 46.24 33.54 -8.77
C GLN A 190 45.92 34.81 -9.57
N ALA A 191 44.68 34.98 -10.03
CA ALA A 191 44.27 36.18 -10.76
C ALA A 191 44.42 37.47 -9.93
N LEU A 192 44.16 37.39 -8.62
CA LEU A 192 44.33 38.51 -7.70
C LEU A 192 45.80 38.86 -7.45
N GLY A 193 46.73 37.89 -7.50
CA GLY A 193 48.16 38.14 -7.32
C GLY A 193 48.85 38.91 -8.46
N PHE A 194 48.24 38.95 -9.65
CA PHE A 194 48.81 39.58 -10.86
C PHE A 194 47.99 40.79 -11.38
N SER A 195 46.94 41.23 -10.68
CA SER A 195 46.11 42.37 -11.12
C SER A 195 46.61 43.71 -10.53
N GLU A 196 46.56 44.80 -11.30
CA GLU A 196 46.87 46.16 -10.81
C GLU A 196 45.70 46.80 -10.00
N THR A 197 44.72 46.01 -9.59
CA THR A 197 43.54 46.49 -8.86
C THR A 197 43.85 46.71 -7.38
N GLY A 198 43.19 47.67 -6.73
CA GLY A 198 43.50 48.09 -5.35
C GLY A 198 43.39 46.98 -4.28
N LEU A 199 42.67 45.88 -4.55
CA LEU A 199 42.59 44.72 -3.66
C LEU A 199 43.87 43.86 -3.70
N ALA A 200 44.56 43.78 -4.84
CA ALA A 200 45.79 43.00 -5.03
C ALA A 200 47.00 43.61 -4.30
N GLN A 201 47.04 44.94 -4.16
CA GLN A 201 48.08 45.66 -3.42
C GLN A 201 47.87 45.67 -1.91
N SER A 202 46.72 45.18 -1.43
CA SER A 202 46.53 44.97 0.02
C SER A 202 47.44 43.84 0.52
N SER A 203 47.87 43.90 1.78
CA SER A 203 48.66 42.82 2.39
C SER A 203 47.94 41.47 2.33
N VAL A 204 46.60 41.49 2.32
CA VAL A 204 45.73 40.32 2.19
C VAL A 204 45.75 39.79 0.74
N GLY A 205 45.60 40.67 -0.26
CA GLY A 205 45.61 40.29 -1.68
C GLY A 205 46.96 39.73 -2.15
N SER A 206 48.06 40.35 -1.71
CA SER A 206 49.42 39.87 -1.99
C SER A 206 49.71 38.52 -1.32
N TRP A 207 49.22 38.30 -0.09
CA TRP A 207 49.36 37.02 0.60
C TRP A 207 48.53 35.91 -0.06
N ILE A 208 47.26 36.19 -0.42
CA ILE A 208 46.37 35.25 -1.12
C ILE A 208 46.94 34.90 -2.50
N GLY A 209 47.44 35.88 -3.26
CA GLY A 209 48.07 35.65 -4.55
C GLY A 209 49.37 34.84 -4.46
N GLY A 210 50.22 35.12 -3.47
CA GLY A 210 51.46 34.38 -3.24
C GLY A 210 51.26 32.95 -2.70
N HIS A 211 50.11 32.65 -2.10
CA HIS A 211 49.78 31.36 -1.49
C HIS A 211 48.48 30.75 -2.04
N ALA A 212 48.18 31.01 -3.31
CA ALA A 212 46.94 30.61 -3.96
C ALA A 212 46.60 29.11 -3.80
N ALA A 213 47.61 28.24 -3.81
CA ALA A 213 47.44 26.80 -3.60
C ALA A 213 46.84 26.47 -2.23
N ILE A 214 47.34 27.12 -1.17
CA ILE A 214 46.84 26.94 0.20
C ILE A 214 45.43 27.49 0.32
N PHE A 215 45.17 28.64 -0.31
CA PHE A 215 43.85 29.26 -0.31
C PHE A 215 42.80 28.37 -1.01
N GLY A 216 43.11 27.83 -2.19
CA GLY A 216 42.23 26.92 -2.91
C GLY A 216 41.94 25.63 -2.13
N VAL A 217 42.95 25.04 -1.51
CA VAL A 217 42.76 23.87 -0.63
C VAL A 217 41.89 24.21 0.57
N GLY A 218 42.12 25.36 1.22
CA GLY A 218 41.31 25.82 2.35
C GLY A 218 39.83 25.97 2.00
N VAL A 219 39.52 26.62 0.87
CA VAL A 219 38.14 26.75 0.39
C VAL A 219 37.53 25.38 0.08
N GLY A 220 38.27 24.50 -0.59
CA GLY A 220 37.78 23.17 -0.93
C GLY A 220 37.45 22.31 0.29
N VAL A 221 38.29 22.35 1.33
CA VAL A 221 38.06 21.63 2.59
C VAL A 221 36.84 22.18 3.33
N VAL A 222 36.65 23.50 3.36
CA VAL A 222 35.47 24.12 3.98
C VAL A 222 34.19 23.75 3.24
N VAL A 223 34.19 23.82 1.90
CA VAL A 223 33.02 23.44 1.08
C VAL A 223 32.71 21.94 1.23
N PHE A 224 33.73 21.09 1.28
CA PHE A 224 33.57 19.67 1.55
C PHE A 224 32.92 19.44 2.93
N ALA A 225 33.45 20.06 3.98
CA ALA A 225 32.94 19.91 5.34
C ALA A 225 31.50 20.41 5.50
N LEU A 226 31.13 21.51 4.82
CA LEU A 226 29.77 22.05 4.83
C LEU A 226 28.77 21.23 4.00
N SER A 227 29.26 20.55 2.95
CA SER A 227 28.41 19.75 2.04
C SER A 227 28.30 18.29 2.45
N TYR A 228 29.21 17.80 3.28
CA TYR A 228 29.22 16.42 3.77
C TYR A 228 28.06 16.20 4.74
N LYS A 229 27.16 15.26 4.40
CA LYS A 229 26.08 14.80 5.27
C LYS A 229 26.23 13.30 5.50
N LYS A 230 26.22 12.89 6.77
CA LYS A 230 26.04 11.48 7.12
C LYS A 230 24.58 11.12 6.85
N VAL A 231 24.34 10.07 6.07
CA VAL A 231 23.01 9.51 5.84
C VAL A 231 22.91 8.24 6.67
N GLU A 232 21.84 8.14 7.46
CA GLU A 232 21.50 6.95 8.22
C GLU A 232 20.24 6.35 7.58
N TYR A 233 20.31 5.10 7.13
CA TYR A 233 19.15 4.38 6.62
C TYR A 233 18.44 3.73 7.80
N LYS A 234 17.21 4.14 8.08
CA LYS A 234 16.33 3.49 9.06
C LYS A 234 15.29 2.66 8.32
N ARG A 235 15.21 1.36 8.63
CA ARG A 235 14.09 0.52 8.22
C ARG A 235 12.85 1.00 8.99
N VAL A 236 11.78 1.31 8.27
CA VAL A 236 10.47 1.66 8.85
C VAL A 236 9.50 0.59 8.37
N ASP A 237 9.09 -0.26 9.30
CA ASP A 237 8.14 -1.32 9.04
C ASP A 237 6.72 -0.80 9.35
N PHE A 238 5.79 -1.03 8.43
CA PHE A 238 4.37 -0.68 8.60
C PHE A 238 3.60 -1.97 8.87
N ILE A 239 3.04 -2.10 10.06
CA ILE A 239 2.18 -3.23 10.45
C ILE A 239 0.74 -2.71 10.51
N CYS A 240 -0.15 -3.34 9.75
CA CYS A 240 -1.58 -3.03 9.74
C CYS A 240 -2.29 -3.82 10.84
N ASP A 241 -2.24 -3.32 12.07
CA ASP A 241 -2.97 -3.93 13.19
C ASP A 241 -4.45 -3.50 13.20
N PRO A 242 -5.35 -4.34 13.77
CA PRO A 242 -6.73 -3.93 14.06
C PRO A 242 -6.78 -2.63 14.88
N TRP A 243 -7.75 -1.77 14.58
CA TRP A 243 -8.00 -0.57 15.38
C TRP A 243 -8.30 -0.95 16.84
N GLN A 244 -7.73 -0.20 17.78
CA GLN A 244 -7.91 -0.41 19.22
C GLN A 244 -8.62 0.79 19.85
N ALA A 245 -9.64 0.51 20.64
CA ALA A 245 -10.27 1.51 21.50
C ALA A 245 -9.30 1.97 22.60
N PRO A 246 -9.52 3.15 23.20
CA PRO A 246 -8.74 3.61 24.35
C PRO A 246 -8.75 2.58 25.48
N ILE A 247 -7.62 2.41 26.16
CA ILE A 247 -7.55 1.58 27.36
C ILE A 247 -8.49 2.15 28.44
N GLY A 248 -9.16 1.26 29.19
CA GLY A 248 -10.09 1.63 30.25
C GLY A 248 -11.54 1.76 29.79
N GLY A 249 -12.36 2.44 30.60
CA GLY A 249 -13.80 2.58 30.38
C GLY A 249 -14.39 3.88 30.90
N ASP A 250 -13.59 4.94 31.02
CA ASP A 250 -14.02 6.24 31.55
C ASP A 250 -15.20 6.83 30.76
N ASP A 251 -15.26 6.51 29.47
CA ASP A 251 -16.20 7.10 28.52
C ASP A 251 -17.39 6.20 28.15
N CYS A 252 -17.51 4.99 28.71
CA CYS A 252 -18.56 4.03 28.32
C CYS A 252 -19.98 4.62 28.42
N GLU A 253 -20.23 5.40 29.48
CA GLU A 253 -21.53 6.01 29.76
C GLU A 253 -21.91 7.12 28.75
N LYS A 254 -20.93 7.67 28.00
CA LYS A 254 -21.22 8.64 26.92
C LYS A 254 -22.09 8.03 25.82
N CYS A 255 -22.10 6.70 25.70
CA CYS A 255 -22.96 6.00 24.75
C CYS A 255 -24.44 6.08 25.12
N ASN A 256 -24.75 6.24 26.41
CA ASN A 256 -26.12 6.21 26.94
C ASN A 256 -26.80 7.59 26.84
N ASP A 257 -26.63 8.28 25.71
CA ASP A 257 -27.08 9.66 25.50
C ASP A 257 -28.58 9.80 25.16
N GLY A 258 -29.26 8.69 24.91
CA GLY A 258 -30.69 8.67 24.54
C GLY A 258 -31.00 9.26 23.16
N MET A 259 -30.00 9.77 22.43
CA MET A 259 -30.15 10.33 21.09
C MET A 259 -29.88 9.28 20.01
N ASN A 260 -28.93 8.38 20.25
CA ASN A 260 -28.63 7.28 19.33
C ASN A 260 -28.61 5.94 20.08
N PRO A 261 -29.09 4.84 19.48
CA PRO A 261 -28.98 3.51 20.08
C PRO A 261 -27.52 3.20 20.42
N CYS A 262 -27.27 2.76 21.66
CA CYS A 262 -25.95 2.37 22.08
C CYS A 262 -25.63 0.94 21.61
N SER A 263 -25.26 0.79 20.33
CA SER A 263 -24.88 -0.49 19.77
C SER A 263 -23.61 -1.05 20.42
N GLU A 264 -23.41 -2.37 20.31
CA GLU A 264 -22.20 -3.04 20.81
C GLU A 264 -20.92 -2.42 20.24
N TYR A 265 -20.94 -2.06 18.95
CA TYR A 265 -19.83 -1.36 18.31
C TYR A 265 -19.58 0.00 18.96
N ARG A 266 -20.60 0.85 19.07
CA ARG A 266 -20.46 2.20 19.66
C ARG A 266 -19.96 2.14 21.10
N CYS A 267 -20.46 1.18 21.89
CA CYS A 267 -20.01 0.96 23.26
C CYS A 267 -18.53 0.55 23.31
N LYS A 268 -18.13 -0.46 22.54
CA LYS A 268 -16.75 -0.97 22.52
C LYS A 268 -15.75 0.02 21.94
N SER A 269 -16.18 0.92 21.06
CA SER A 269 -15.31 1.99 20.53
C SER A 269 -14.94 3.04 21.58
N LEU A 270 -15.64 3.15 22.71
CA LEU A 270 -15.37 4.16 23.74
C LEU A 270 -14.28 3.71 24.72
N GLY A 271 -14.02 2.41 24.83
CA GLY A 271 -12.95 1.90 25.67
C GLY A 271 -12.89 0.37 25.72
N GLN A 272 -11.69 -0.17 25.93
CA GLN A 272 -11.44 -1.62 26.00
C GLN A 272 -12.20 -2.32 27.13
N ALA A 273 -12.50 -1.59 28.22
CA ALA A 273 -13.27 -2.11 29.35
C ALA A 273 -14.78 -1.82 29.27
N CYS A 274 -15.26 -1.27 28.15
CA CYS A 274 -16.68 -1.02 27.93
C CYS A 274 -17.42 -2.28 27.50
N GLY A 275 -18.63 -2.47 28.06
CA GLY A 275 -19.51 -3.55 27.65
C GLY A 275 -20.98 -3.25 27.90
N ILE A 276 -21.85 -3.96 27.19
CA ILE A 276 -23.30 -3.81 27.30
C ILE A 276 -23.82 -4.72 28.42
N VAL A 277 -24.63 -4.15 29.31
CA VAL A 277 -25.46 -4.88 30.28
C VAL A 277 -26.90 -4.97 29.79
N ASN A 278 -27.63 -5.99 30.24
CA ASN A 278 -29.01 -6.30 29.85
C ASN A 278 -29.21 -6.52 28.33
N LYS A 279 -28.22 -7.14 27.67
CA LYS A 279 -28.26 -7.46 26.26
C LYS A 279 -29.56 -8.21 25.88
N GLY A 280 -30.25 -7.75 24.84
CA GLY A 280 -31.53 -8.27 24.34
C GLY A 280 -32.76 -7.66 24.99
N THR A 281 -32.63 -6.60 25.80
CA THR A 281 -33.76 -5.92 26.46
C THR A 281 -33.89 -4.46 26.01
N GLU A 282 -35.02 -3.82 26.33
CA GLU A 282 -35.21 -2.37 26.06
C GLU A 282 -34.29 -1.48 26.92
N ASP A 283 -33.65 -2.04 27.96
CA ASP A 283 -32.79 -1.34 28.92
C ASP A 283 -31.29 -1.68 28.74
N GLU A 284 -30.86 -1.91 27.50
CA GLU A 284 -29.43 -2.06 27.18
C GLU A 284 -28.64 -0.80 27.53
N LYS A 285 -27.58 -0.94 28.32
CA LYS A 285 -26.69 0.17 28.70
C LYS A 285 -25.24 -0.22 28.52
N CYS A 286 -24.44 0.70 27.99
CA CYS A 286 -23.00 0.56 27.97
C CYS A 286 -22.41 1.06 29.28
N VAL A 287 -21.65 0.20 29.95
CA VAL A 287 -21.05 0.50 31.25
C VAL A 287 -19.59 0.07 31.25
N TRP A 288 -18.81 0.67 32.14
CA TRP A 288 -17.47 0.18 32.42
C TRP A 288 -17.55 -1.13 33.21
N LEU A 289 -17.10 -2.23 32.59
CA LEU A 289 -17.02 -3.53 33.24
C LEU A 289 -15.82 -3.58 34.21
N ASN A 290 -16.07 -3.97 35.45
CA ASN A 290 -15.05 -4.16 36.49
C ASN A 290 -14.10 -2.95 36.69
N PRO A 291 -14.60 -1.72 36.93
CA PRO A 291 -13.77 -0.51 37.04
C PRO A 291 -12.79 -0.50 38.21
N ARG A 292 -12.96 -1.44 39.16
CA ARG A 292 -12.10 -1.60 40.34
C ARG A 292 -11.08 -2.74 40.20
N ASP A 293 -11.01 -3.39 39.04
CA ASP A 293 -9.96 -4.39 38.80
C ASP A 293 -8.64 -3.66 38.52
N VAL A 294 -7.80 -3.64 39.55
CA VAL A 294 -6.46 -3.03 39.56
C VAL A 294 -5.34 -4.07 39.44
N ASN A 295 -5.69 -5.34 39.23
CA ASN A 295 -4.70 -6.40 39.16
C ASN A 295 -4.17 -6.52 37.73
N SER A 296 -2.90 -6.85 37.56
CA SER A 296 -2.38 -7.25 36.26
C SER A 296 -2.83 -8.69 35.91
N PRO A 297 -2.79 -9.08 34.63
CA PRO A 297 -3.05 -10.46 34.22
C PRO A 297 -2.06 -11.44 34.86
N ILE A 298 -2.54 -12.59 35.34
CA ILE A 298 -1.68 -13.69 35.78
C ILE A 298 -1.22 -14.46 34.53
N ILE A 299 0.08 -14.66 34.36
CA ILE A 299 0.65 -15.36 33.20
C ILE A 299 1.16 -16.75 33.62
N ARG A 300 0.89 -17.76 32.78
CA ARG A 300 1.44 -19.12 32.89
C ARG A 300 1.70 -19.71 31.50
N ALA A 301 2.52 -20.75 31.41
CA ALA A 301 2.74 -21.47 30.15
C ALA A 301 1.45 -22.13 29.64
N TRP A 302 1.31 -22.20 28.31
CA TRP A 302 0.23 -22.91 27.65
C TRP A 302 0.74 -24.20 26.99
N ASP A 303 0.60 -25.33 27.69
CA ASP A 303 1.12 -26.62 27.23
C ASP A 303 0.62 -27.01 25.82
N ASP A 304 -0.67 -26.83 25.52
CA ASP A 304 -1.23 -27.22 24.21
C ASP A 304 -0.73 -26.38 23.02
N ALA A 305 -0.13 -25.21 23.28
CA ALA A 305 0.46 -24.37 22.26
C ALA A 305 1.86 -24.81 21.87
N LEU A 306 2.56 -25.60 22.70
CA LEU A 306 3.92 -26.03 22.40
C LEU A 306 3.91 -27.07 21.28
N LYS A 307 4.31 -26.64 20.08
CA LYS A 307 4.40 -27.50 18.90
C LYS A 307 5.73 -27.29 18.23
N VAL A 308 6.44 -28.38 17.96
CA VAL A 308 7.74 -28.34 17.29
C VAL A 308 7.60 -29.07 15.97
N GLU A 309 7.68 -28.31 14.87
CA GLU A 309 7.61 -28.87 13.53
C GLU A 309 9.00 -29.38 13.17
N SER A 310 9.23 -30.69 13.29
CA SER A 310 10.53 -31.27 12.95
C SER A 310 10.40 -32.59 12.19
N VAL A 311 11.35 -32.81 11.28
CA VAL A 311 11.47 -34.04 10.48
C VAL A 311 11.68 -35.28 11.38
N ASN A 312 12.20 -35.09 12.59
CA ASN A 312 12.64 -36.15 13.49
C ASN A 312 11.71 -36.42 14.68
N LYS A 313 10.48 -35.87 14.71
CA LYS A 313 9.52 -36.01 15.83
C LYS A 313 10.12 -35.58 17.18
N ILE A 314 10.77 -34.42 17.20
CA ILE A 314 11.27 -33.80 18.43
C ILE A 314 10.09 -33.49 19.35
N SER A 315 10.22 -33.88 20.62
CA SER A 315 9.26 -33.55 21.67
C SER A 315 9.89 -32.55 22.63
N CYS A 316 9.26 -31.39 22.79
CA CYS A 316 9.67 -30.40 23.79
C CYS A 316 8.56 -30.22 24.82
N ASP A 317 8.96 -29.96 26.06
CA ASP A 317 8.06 -29.75 27.19
C ASP A 317 8.41 -28.44 27.88
N TYR A 318 7.41 -27.80 28.48
CA TYR A 318 7.67 -26.74 29.44
C TYR A 318 8.18 -27.32 30.76
N THR A 319 9.29 -26.78 31.24
CA THR A 319 9.84 -27.00 32.57
C THR A 319 9.78 -25.71 33.39
N ASN A 320 9.93 -25.81 34.71
CA ASN A 320 9.90 -24.65 35.60
C ASN A 320 8.62 -23.78 35.46
N LEU A 321 7.43 -24.39 35.57
CA LEU A 321 6.11 -23.77 35.36
C LEU A 321 5.71 -22.75 36.45
N ALA A 322 6.54 -21.72 36.66
CA ALA A 322 6.30 -20.69 37.67
C ALA A 322 5.30 -19.64 37.16
N GLN A 323 4.13 -19.58 37.79
CA GLN A 323 3.10 -18.59 37.44
C GLN A 323 3.50 -17.19 37.93
N ARG A 324 3.12 -16.17 37.16
CA ARG A 324 3.36 -14.78 37.51
C ARG A 324 2.07 -14.05 37.84
N PRO A 325 1.95 -13.40 39.01
CA PRO A 325 2.88 -13.37 40.17
C PRO A 325 2.76 -14.59 41.11
N PRO A 326 3.73 -14.89 42.01
CA PRO A 326 4.98 -14.17 42.28
C PRO A 326 6.22 -14.72 41.55
N GLY A 327 6.09 -15.83 40.80
CA GLY A 327 7.18 -16.49 40.08
C GLY A 327 7.48 -15.88 38.70
N GLY A 328 8.60 -16.31 38.10
CA GLY A 328 9.28 -15.58 37.02
C GLY A 328 9.60 -16.40 35.78
N GLY A 329 8.64 -17.18 35.25
CA GLY A 329 8.74 -17.72 33.90
C GLY A 329 8.55 -19.22 33.75
N THR A 330 8.92 -19.70 32.57
CA THR A 330 8.99 -21.11 32.18
C THR A 330 10.23 -21.33 31.31
N GLU A 331 10.71 -22.56 31.27
CA GLU A 331 11.76 -22.98 30.36
C GLU A 331 11.19 -24.01 29.36
N ILE A 332 11.71 -24.08 28.14
CA ILE A 332 11.35 -25.07 27.12
C ILE A 332 12.55 -25.99 26.93
N GLU A 333 12.36 -27.28 27.22
CA GLU A 333 13.38 -28.32 27.03
C GLU A 333 12.93 -29.34 25.99
N CYS A 334 13.80 -29.63 25.02
CA CYS A 334 13.54 -30.62 23.98
C CYS A 334 14.22 -31.94 24.33
N LYS A 335 13.46 -32.89 24.90
CA LYS A 335 14.02 -34.17 25.32
C LYS A 335 14.48 -34.96 24.08
N GLU A 336 15.54 -35.74 24.25
CA GLU A 336 16.15 -36.58 23.20
C GLU A 336 16.94 -35.83 22.11
N THR A 337 17.10 -34.51 22.22
CA THR A 337 18.03 -33.73 21.39
C THR A 337 19.39 -33.54 22.07
N ARG A 338 20.36 -32.96 21.36
CA ARG A 338 21.68 -32.65 21.95
C ARG A 338 21.50 -31.57 23.03
N ASN A 339 22.00 -31.86 24.24
CA ASN A 339 21.94 -30.97 25.41
C ASN A 339 20.51 -30.54 25.82
N ASN A 340 19.48 -31.28 25.42
CA ASN A 340 18.07 -30.91 25.58
C ASN A 340 17.67 -29.56 24.93
N CYS A 341 18.44 -29.10 23.95
CA CYS A 341 18.20 -27.84 23.24
C CYS A 341 17.40 -28.03 21.96
N LEU A 342 16.68 -26.99 21.56
CA LEU A 342 16.00 -26.95 20.27
C LEU A 342 17.05 -26.95 19.14
N PRO A 343 16.95 -27.79 18.10
CA PRO A 343 17.88 -27.69 16.98
C PRO A 343 17.76 -26.35 16.26
N ALA A 344 18.86 -25.92 15.64
CA ALA A 344 18.91 -24.71 14.83
C ALA A 344 17.80 -24.67 13.78
N PHE A 345 17.27 -23.49 13.49
CA PHE A 345 16.30 -23.26 12.41
C PHE A 345 15.03 -24.12 12.48
N THR A 346 14.74 -24.71 13.64
CA THR A 346 13.55 -25.52 13.84
C THR A 346 12.39 -24.59 14.20
N PRO A 347 11.35 -24.50 13.35
CA PRO A 347 10.16 -23.73 13.70
C PRO A 347 9.47 -24.36 14.91
N PHE A 348 9.17 -23.53 15.90
CA PHE A 348 8.39 -23.95 17.06
C PHE A 348 7.34 -22.89 17.42
N GLU A 349 6.18 -23.37 17.81
CA GLU A 349 5.10 -22.60 18.40
C GLU A 349 5.18 -22.80 19.92
N PHE A 350 5.02 -21.73 20.68
CA PHE A 350 4.87 -21.75 22.13
C PHE A 350 3.80 -20.74 22.51
N GLY A 351 3.38 -20.72 23.77
CA GLY A 351 2.30 -19.85 24.18
C GLY A 351 2.18 -19.66 25.68
N VAL A 352 1.43 -18.63 26.04
CA VAL A 352 1.09 -18.30 27.41
C VAL A 352 -0.42 -18.17 27.56
N GLN A 353 -0.92 -18.52 28.74
CA GLN A 353 -2.31 -18.28 29.14
C GLN A 353 -2.36 -17.20 30.20
N THR A 354 -3.43 -16.41 30.14
CA THR A 354 -3.79 -15.41 31.12
C THR A 354 -5.08 -15.79 31.85
N ASN A 355 -5.25 -15.32 33.08
CA ASN A 355 -6.47 -15.58 33.86
C ASN A 355 -7.65 -14.66 33.49
N LYS A 356 -7.43 -13.68 32.61
CA LYS A 356 -8.40 -12.70 32.12
C LYS A 356 -7.95 -12.21 30.74
N PRO A 357 -8.88 -11.72 29.88
CA PRO A 357 -8.51 -11.19 28.57
C PRO A 357 -7.45 -10.11 28.72
N ALA A 358 -6.34 -10.31 28.03
CA ALA A 358 -5.17 -9.45 28.13
C ALA A 358 -4.55 -9.25 26.75
N GLN A 359 -3.91 -8.12 26.56
CA GLN A 359 -3.05 -7.88 25.41
C GLN A 359 -1.61 -8.10 25.86
N CYS A 360 -0.89 -8.97 25.17
CA CYS A 360 0.47 -9.34 25.56
C CYS A 360 1.49 -8.86 24.54
N LYS A 361 2.65 -8.43 25.03
CA LYS A 361 3.83 -8.11 24.25
C LYS A 361 4.98 -9.02 24.65
N ILE A 362 5.90 -9.22 23.71
CA ILE A 362 7.10 -10.03 23.85
C ILE A 362 8.31 -9.26 23.35
N ASP A 363 9.47 -9.45 23.99
CA ASP A 363 10.71 -8.82 23.57
C ASP A 363 11.92 -9.69 23.91
N PHE A 364 12.97 -9.58 23.10
CA PHE A 364 14.28 -10.21 23.34
C PHE A 364 15.10 -9.40 24.36
N LYS A 365 14.76 -8.12 24.54
CA LYS A 365 15.41 -7.25 25.52
C LYS A 365 14.51 -7.02 26.72
N LEU A 366 15.11 -7.03 27.90
CA LEU A 366 14.42 -6.57 29.10
C LEU A 366 14.13 -5.06 29.01
N THR A 367 12.86 -4.69 28.86
CA THR A 367 12.39 -3.31 28.83
C THR A 367 11.96 -2.81 30.21
N GLU A 368 11.79 -1.49 30.37
CA GLU A 368 11.30 -0.88 31.62
C GLU A 368 9.81 -1.18 31.86
N GLY A 369 8.98 -1.05 30.82
CA GLY A 369 7.53 -1.18 30.87
C GLY A 369 6.95 -2.02 29.72
N TYR A 370 5.62 -2.13 29.70
CA TYR A 370 4.87 -2.75 28.60
C TYR A 370 4.90 -1.92 27.32
N GLU A 371 4.85 -0.59 27.43
CA GLU A 371 4.76 0.30 26.28
C GLU A 371 6.03 0.28 25.43
N GLU A 372 7.18 0.12 26.07
CA GLU A 372 8.51 0.11 25.45
C GLU A 372 8.84 -1.22 24.75
N MET A 373 8.04 -2.27 24.96
CA MET A 373 8.23 -3.55 24.27
C MET A 373 7.86 -3.42 22.79
N ALA A 374 8.75 -3.94 21.94
CA ALA A 374 8.68 -3.74 20.50
C ALA A 374 7.60 -4.58 19.81
N TYR A 375 7.32 -5.79 20.31
CA TYR A 375 6.51 -6.78 19.57
C TYR A 375 5.26 -7.20 20.35
N TYR A 376 4.12 -7.27 19.66
CA TYR A 376 2.95 -7.98 20.18
C TYR A 376 3.19 -9.48 20.17
N PHE A 377 2.71 -10.18 21.20
CA PHE A 377 2.83 -11.62 21.30
C PHE A 377 1.96 -12.28 20.23
N GLY A 378 2.58 -12.93 19.25
CA GLY A 378 1.89 -13.55 18.12
C GLY A 378 1.37 -12.56 17.08
N GLU A 379 1.96 -11.36 16.96
CA GLU A 379 1.53 -10.31 16.02
C GLU A 379 0.05 -9.90 16.18
N SER A 380 -0.50 -10.12 17.37
CA SER A 380 -1.89 -9.82 17.67
C SER A 380 -1.97 -8.79 18.80
N ASN A 381 -2.59 -7.67 18.50
CA ASN A 381 -2.95 -6.66 19.49
C ASN A 381 -4.32 -6.93 20.14
N LEU A 382 -4.88 -8.14 20.00
CA LEU A 382 -6.17 -8.49 20.58
C LEU A 382 -6.06 -8.84 22.08
N PHE A 383 -7.17 -8.64 22.79
CA PHE A 383 -7.31 -9.02 24.19
C PHE A 383 -7.85 -10.45 24.29
N ASP A 384 -6.96 -11.41 24.51
CA ASP A 384 -7.27 -12.84 24.53
C ASP A 384 -6.86 -13.50 25.86
N TYR A 385 -7.34 -14.72 26.08
CA TYR A 385 -6.88 -15.57 27.20
C TYR A 385 -5.63 -16.38 26.85
N ASN A 386 -5.47 -16.68 25.57
CA ASN A 386 -4.49 -17.63 25.07
C ASN A 386 -3.68 -16.92 23.98
N HIS A 387 -2.37 -16.87 24.15
CA HIS A 387 -1.47 -16.22 23.21
C HIS A 387 -0.47 -17.24 22.70
N THR A 388 -0.31 -17.34 21.39
CA THR A 388 0.71 -18.20 20.75
C THR A 388 1.71 -17.34 20.00
N GLN A 389 2.97 -17.74 20.03
CA GLN A 389 4.06 -17.15 19.29
C GLN A 389 4.75 -18.27 18.51
N ARG A 390 4.98 -18.04 17.22
CA ARG A 390 5.85 -18.88 16.41
C ARG A 390 7.21 -18.22 16.31
N LEU A 391 8.26 -18.98 16.54
CA LEU A 391 9.63 -18.51 16.36
C LEU A 391 10.44 -19.54 15.60
N ASN A 392 11.50 -19.01 15.02
CA ASN A 392 12.47 -19.80 14.31
C ASN A 392 13.84 -19.16 14.50
N ILE A 393 14.65 -19.77 15.37
CA ILE A 393 15.85 -19.14 15.87
C ILE A 393 17.08 -19.81 15.23
N PRO A 394 17.97 -19.02 14.59
CA PRO A 394 19.23 -19.51 14.05
C PRO A 394 20.17 -19.97 15.17
N ASN A 395 21.09 -20.89 14.85
CA ASN A 395 22.18 -21.19 15.77
C ASN A 395 23.19 -20.04 15.86
N LYS A 396 24.00 -20.09 16.91
CA LYS A 396 25.09 -19.14 17.15
C LYS A 396 26.04 -19.01 15.95
N ARG A 397 26.39 -20.12 15.28
CA ARG A 397 27.30 -20.10 14.12
C ARG A 397 26.72 -19.32 12.94
N ALA A 398 25.41 -19.43 12.68
CA ALA A 398 24.73 -18.66 11.66
C ALA A 398 24.72 -17.17 12.03
N ILE A 399 24.44 -16.83 13.29
CA ILE A 399 24.51 -15.44 13.79
C ILE A 399 25.93 -14.88 13.63
N GLU A 400 26.96 -15.63 14.01
CA GLU A 400 28.37 -15.23 13.87
C GLU A 400 28.80 -15.06 12.40
N ALA A 401 28.34 -15.94 11.50
CA ALA A 401 28.61 -15.82 10.07
C ALA A 401 28.02 -14.53 9.48
N LEU A 402 26.89 -14.07 10.00
CA LEU A 402 26.22 -12.84 9.57
C LEU A 402 26.98 -11.60 10.03
N VAL A 403 27.45 -11.58 11.28
CA VAL A 403 28.30 -10.52 11.82
C VAL A 403 29.60 -10.39 11.01
N GLN A 404 30.21 -11.51 10.62
CA GLN A 404 31.42 -11.50 9.79
C GLN A 404 31.17 -10.98 8.36
N SER A 405 29.96 -11.18 7.81
CA SER A 405 29.62 -10.75 6.45
C SER A 405 29.37 -9.24 6.31
N GLN A 406 29.01 -8.56 7.40
CA GLN A 406 28.65 -7.13 7.39
C GLN A 406 29.81 -6.21 7.80
N ASN A 407 30.96 -6.75 8.20
CA ASN A 407 32.11 -5.96 8.67
C ASN A 407 31.76 -4.99 9.81
N ASP A 408 30.65 -5.26 10.51
CA ASP A 408 30.09 -4.42 11.56
C ASP A 408 30.32 -5.10 12.90
N SER A 409 30.72 -4.32 13.90
CA SER A 409 30.88 -4.85 15.26
C SER A 409 29.54 -5.37 15.77
N LEU A 410 29.61 -6.41 16.59
CA LEU A 410 28.54 -7.12 17.30
C LEU A 410 27.80 -6.22 18.32
N ASP A 411 27.53 -4.96 17.97
CA ASP A 411 27.03 -3.93 18.87
C ASP A 411 25.73 -3.34 18.33
N GLU A 412 24.68 -3.54 19.13
CA GLU A 412 23.44 -2.77 19.23
C GLU A 412 22.32 -2.95 18.16
N THR A 413 22.56 -3.41 16.94
CA THR A 413 21.53 -3.33 15.88
C THR A 413 20.60 -4.53 15.70
N THR A 414 20.98 -5.75 16.10
CA THR A 414 20.16 -6.95 15.84
C THR A 414 19.26 -7.39 16.99
N GLY A 415 19.42 -6.85 18.20
CA GLY A 415 18.57 -7.17 19.38
C GLY A 415 18.63 -8.63 19.88
N ILE A 416 19.23 -9.55 19.13
CA ILE A 416 19.42 -10.95 19.48
C ILE A 416 20.72 -11.07 20.28
N PHE A 417 20.64 -10.86 21.59
CA PHE A 417 21.74 -11.12 22.50
C PHE A 417 21.75 -12.61 22.86
N ILE A 418 22.73 -13.37 22.36
CA ILE A 418 23.00 -14.71 22.89
C ILE A 418 23.79 -14.54 24.18
N GLU A 419 23.11 -14.49 25.33
CA GLU A 419 23.78 -14.61 26.61
C GLU A 419 24.19 -16.07 26.85
N ASN A 420 25.35 -16.26 27.51
CA ASN A 420 25.85 -17.52 28.08
C ASN A 420 25.30 -18.82 27.45
N ASN A 421 26.09 -19.48 26.59
CA ASN A 421 25.91 -20.90 26.26
C ASN A 421 24.69 -21.27 25.38
N ASN A 422 24.31 -20.40 24.43
CA ASN A 422 23.20 -20.62 23.46
C ASN A 422 21.79 -20.59 24.09
N GLN A 423 21.64 -19.87 25.21
CA GLN A 423 20.36 -19.67 25.89
C GLN A 423 19.71 -18.37 25.42
N TYR A 424 18.39 -18.41 25.25
CA TYR A 424 17.54 -17.31 24.83
C TYR A 424 16.49 -17.07 25.89
N ASP A 425 16.35 -15.81 26.30
CA ASP A 425 15.32 -15.36 27.23
C ASP A 425 14.39 -14.39 26.51
N LEU A 426 13.10 -14.73 26.49
CA LEU A 426 12.05 -13.85 25.99
C LEU A 426 11.25 -13.27 27.15
N TYR A 427 11.10 -11.96 27.16
CA TYR A 427 10.39 -11.25 28.20
C TYR A 427 8.96 -11.00 27.74
N VAL A 428 7.98 -11.42 28.53
CA VAL A 428 6.56 -11.27 28.23
C VAL A 428 5.89 -10.38 29.28
N ARG A 429 5.11 -9.40 28.83
CA ARG A 429 4.24 -8.61 29.71
C ARG A 429 2.87 -8.52 29.08
N CYS A 430 1.84 -8.58 29.90
CA CYS A 430 0.47 -8.45 29.46
C CYS A 430 -0.22 -7.30 30.20
N THR A 431 -1.09 -6.59 29.51
CA THR A 431 -1.95 -5.54 30.06
C THR A 431 -3.41 -5.97 30.03
N SER A 432 -4.16 -5.57 31.05
CA SER A 432 -5.61 -5.78 31.11
C SER A 432 -6.35 -4.66 30.38
N ALA A 433 -7.65 -4.86 30.12
CA ALA A 433 -8.51 -3.83 29.52
C ALA A 433 -8.55 -2.51 30.33
N ASN A 434 -8.26 -2.57 31.64
CA ASN A 434 -8.16 -1.41 32.53
C ASN A 434 -6.76 -0.76 32.56
N GLY A 435 -5.79 -1.26 31.79
CA GLY A 435 -4.44 -0.68 31.68
C GLY A 435 -3.45 -1.13 32.76
N TYR A 436 -3.84 -2.05 33.64
CA TYR A 436 -2.90 -2.64 34.60
C TYR A 436 -2.10 -3.73 33.91
N TYR A 437 -0.79 -3.50 33.79
CA TYR A 437 0.17 -4.41 33.18
C TYR A 437 1.12 -5.02 34.20
N ASN A 438 1.89 -6.02 33.79
CA ASN A 438 2.86 -6.67 34.67
C ASN A 438 4.16 -5.82 34.83
N PRO A 439 4.54 -5.41 36.07
CA PRO A 439 5.71 -4.54 36.28
C PRO A 439 7.07 -5.21 36.00
N ASP A 440 7.30 -6.42 36.49
CA ASP A 440 8.38 -7.30 36.00
C ASP A 440 7.92 -7.99 34.68
N PRO A 441 8.72 -8.84 34.04
CA PRO A 441 8.28 -9.72 32.95
C PRO A 441 8.05 -11.18 33.39
N TYR A 442 7.26 -11.93 32.62
CA TYR A 442 7.25 -13.39 32.62
C TYR A 442 8.30 -13.86 31.61
N VAL A 443 9.27 -14.67 32.04
CA VAL A 443 10.39 -15.07 31.19
C VAL A 443 10.09 -16.41 30.52
N VAL A 444 10.30 -16.51 29.21
CA VAL A 444 10.29 -17.79 28.49
C VAL A 444 11.71 -18.07 28.04
N SER A 445 12.35 -19.06 28.67
CA SER A 445 13.74 -19.43 28.40
C SER A 445 13.82 -20.70 27.55
N PHE A 446 14.76 -20.76 26.62
CA PHE A 446 15.08 -21.97 25.86
C PHE A 446 16.50 -21.93 25.33
N CYS A 447 17.08 -23.07 24.97
CA CYS A 447 18.40 -23.11 24.33
C CYS A 447 18.31 -23.64 22.90
N VAL A 448 19.22 -23.19 22.04
CA VAL A 448 19.36 -23.65 20.65
C VAL A 448 20.68 -24.41 20.49
N ASP A 449 20.66 -25.57 19.85
CA ASP A 449 21.84 -26.40 19.57
C ASP A 449 22.81 -25.66 18.63
N ASP A 450 24.10 -25.63 18.97
CA ASP A 450 25.16 -24.97 18.21
C ASP A 450 25.87 -25.88 17.20
N GLY A 451 25.42 -27.14 17.07
CA GLY A 451 25.91 -28.04 16.03
C GLY A 451 25.70 -27.54 14.60
N PRO A 452 26.42 -28.13 13.62
CA PRO A 452 26.17 -27.87 12.21
C PRO A 452 24.73 -28.26 11.88
N ASP A 453 24.04 -27.40 11.13
CA ASP A 453 22.72 -27.70 10.61
C ASP A 453 22.81 -28.91 9.67
N ALA A 454 21.92 -29.87 9.89
CA ALA A 454 21.87 -31.15 9.21
C ALA A 454 20.53 -31.36 8.48
N THR A 455 19.68 -30.34 8.45
CA THR A 455 18.38 -30.37 7.81
C THR A 455 18.37 -29.52 6.54
N PRO A 456 17.66 -29.94 5.48
CA PRO A 456 17.41 -29.05 4.35
C PRO A 456 16.44 -27.93 4.76
N PRO A 457 16.43 -26.82 4.00
CA PRO A 457 15.51 -25.73 4.26
C PRO A 457 14.08 -26.18 4.00
N GLN A 458 13.18 -25.71 4.85
CA GLN A 458 11.74 -25.97 4.78
C GLN A 458 11.02 -24.72 4.26
N ILE A 459 10.15 -24.93 3.28
CA ILE A 459 9.19 -23.92 2.84
C ILE A 459 8.00 -23.99 3.81
N VAL A 460 7.85 -22.94 4.60
CA VAL A 460 6.84 -22.83 5.66
C VAL A 460 5.54 -22.25 5.10
N GLU A 461 5.65 -21.19 4.29
CA GLU A 461 4.50 -20.50 3.71
C GLU A 461 4.82 -19.96 2.31
N THR A 462 3.77 -19.65 1.55
CA THR A 462 3.85 -18.95 0.26
C THR A 462 2.83 -17.81 0.23
N SER A 463 3.18 -16.68 -0.41
CA SER A 463 2.29 -15.51 -0.52
C SER A 463 0.98 -15.80 -1.25
N ILE A 464 0.96 -16.87 -2.06
CA ILE A 464 -0.25 -17.44 -2.66
C ILE A 464 -0.42 -18.84 -2.07
N ARG A 465 -1.56 -19.09 -1.43
CA ARG A 465 -1.85 -20.40 -0.84
C ARG A 465 -2.03 -21.46 -1.92
N ASN A 466 -1.83 -22.72 -1.55
CA ASN A 466 -2.07 -23.84 -2.46
C ASN A 466 -3.55 -23.94 -2.87
N ASN A 467 -3.80 -24.31 -4.13
CA ASN A 467 -5.11 -24.41 -4.78
C ASN A 467 -5.89 -23.10 -4.93
N GLN A 468 -5.22 -21.94 -4.82
CA GLN A 468 -5.86 -20.64 -5.05
C GLN A 468 -6.12 -20.39 -6.55
N PRO A 469 -7.22 -19.69 -6.89
CA PRO A 469 -7.45 -19.25 -8.25
C PRO A 469 -6.49 -18.13 -8.65
N VAL A 470 -6.21 -18.05 -9.95
CA VAL A 470 -5.48 -16.93 -10.57
C VAL A 470 -6.30 -16.35 -11.70
N GLN A 471 -6.08 -15.07 -11.98
CA GLN A 471 -6.81 -14.30 -12.98
C GLN A 471 -6.69 -14.94 -14.37
N PHE A 472 -7.76 -14.83 -15.14
CA PHE A 472 -7.83 -15.24 -16.54
C PHE A 472 -6.91 -14.38 -17.42
N GLU A 473 -6.33 -14.98 -18.45
CA GLU A 473 -5.42 -14.32 -19.43
C GLU A 473 -4.16 -13.71 -18.81
N VAL A 474 -3.72 -14.25 -17.68
CA VAL A 474 -2.44 -13.90 -17.06
C VAL A 474 -1.45 -15.04 -17.26
N ASP A 475 -0.30 -14.76 -17.89
CA ASP A 475 0.77 -15.75 -18.12
C ASP A 475 1.74 -15.88 -16.93
N GLU A 476 1.81 -14.84 -16.08
CA GLU A 476 2.75 -14.80 -14.96
C GLU A 476 2.18 -14.18 -13.68
N VAL A 477 2.62 -14.67 -12.51
CA VAL A 477 2.22 -14.13 -11.21
C VAL A 477 3.42 -14.03 -10.26
N PRO A 478 3.60 -12.90 -9.53
CA PRO A 478 4.65 -12.80 -8.51
C PRO A 478 4.34 -13.72 -7.33
N ILE A 479 5.38 -14.35 -6.78
CA ILE A 479 5.30 -15.24 -5.63
C ILE A 479 6.41 -14.91 -4.65
N ILE A 480 6.08 -14.99 -3.35
CA ILE A 480 7.06 -15.02 -2.28
C ILE A 480 6.93 -16.37 -1.60
N VAL A 481 8.05 -17.08 -1.47
CA VAL A 481 8.17 -18.33 -0.74
C VAL A 481 8.94 -18.04 0.53
N TYR A 482 8.41 -18.44 1.69
CA TYR A 482 9.02 -18.18 2.98
C TYR A 482 9.68 -19.45 3.50
N THR A 483 11.00 -19.39 3.69
CA THR A 483 11.77 -20.50 4.26
C THR A 483 12.03 -20.29 5.75
N ASN A 484 12.25 -21.40 6.45
CA ASN A 484 12.65 -21.43 7.86
C ASN A 484 14.11 -20.96 8.07
N GLU A 485 14.93 -20.95 7.03
CA GLU A 485 16.32 -20.52 7.14
C GLU A 485 16.75 -19.80 5.86
N PRO A 486 17.84 -19.03 5.89
CA PRO A 486 18.39 -18.45 4.69
C PRO A 486 18.75 -19.54 3.69
N ALA A 487 18.12 -19.48 2.52
CA ALA A 487 18.25 -20.50 1.49
C ALA A 487 18.40 -19.87 0.11
N THR A 488 18.84 -20.66 -0.85
CA THR A 488 18.69 -20.36 -2.28
C THR A 488 17.63 -21.27 -2.83
N CYS A 489 16.53 -20.71 -3.33
CA CYS A 489 15.40 -21.47 -3.84
C CYS A 489 15.32 -21.41 -5.37
N LYS A 490 14.86 -22.52 -5.94
CA LYS A 490 14.55 -22.65 -7.36
C LYS A 490 13.17 -23.26 -7.53
N TRP A 491 12.56 -23.01 -8.68
CA TRP A 491 11.29 -23.63 -9.03
C TRP A 491 11.28 -24.15 -10.48
N SER A 492 10.42 -25.11 -10.75
CA SER A 492 10.19 -25.67 -12.09
C SER A 492 8.74 -26.09 -12.28
N ARG A 493 8.31 -26.20 -13.55
CA ARG A 493 7.00 -26.76 -13.93
C ARG A 493 6.94 -28.28 -13.90
N THR A 494 8.09 -28.94 -13.75
CA THR A 494 8.18 -30.40 -13.63
C THR A 494 8.93 -30.76 -12.36
N ASP A 495 8.57 -31.88 -11.72
CA ASP A 495 9.26 -32.32 -10.51
C ASP A 495 10.65 -32.87 -10.89
N GLN A 496 11.69 -32.15 -10.49
CA GLN A 496 13.07 -32.51 -10.78
C GLN A 496 14.00 -32.14 -9.63
N GLN A 497 15.22 -32.64 -9.67
CA GLN A 497 16.24 -32.34 -8.67
C GLN A 497 16.60 -30.85 -8.70
N TYR A 498 16.98 -30.30 -7.54
CA TYR A 498 17.31 -28.88 -7.36
C TYR A 498 18.28 -28.34 -8.43
N ASP A 499 19.36 -29.08 -8.71
CA ASP A 499 20.39 -28.67 -9.68
C ASP A 499 19.89 -28.57 -11.13
N LYS A 500 18.75 -29.19 -11.44
CA LYS A 500 18.13 -29.18 -12.77
C LYS A 500 17.02 -28.14 -12.90
N MET A 501 16.58 -27.55 -11.79
CA MET A 501 15.54 -26.52 -11.80
C MET A 501 16.07 -25.25 -12.48
N GLU A 502 15.29 -24.77 -13.45
CA GLU A 502 15.70 -23.73 -14.38
C GLU A 502 15.44 -22.31 -13.87
N ASN A 503 14.49 -22.12 -12.95
CA ASN A 503 14.09 -20.79 -12.49
C ASN A 503 14.63 -20.51 -11.09
N GLU A 504 15.50 -19.50 -10.96
CA GLU A 504 16.08 -19.08 -9.69
C GLU A 504 15.25 -17.99 -9.01
N MET A 505 15.24 -17.98 -7.68
CA MET A 505 14.54 -16.99 -6.87
C MET A 505 15.53 -16.03 -6.19
N GLN A 506 15.06 -14.82 -5.91
CA GLN A 506 15.80 -13.83 -5.13
C GLN A 506 15.51 -14.02 -3.64
N CYS A 507 16.42 -14.66 -2.94
CA CYS A 507 16.23 -15.04 -1.54
C CYS A 507 16.97 -14.11 -0.55
N ALA A 508 16.35 -13.95 0.61
CA ALA A 508 16.99 -13.44 1.81
C ALA A 508 18.21 -14.30 2.19
N LYS A 509 19.33 -13.64 2.42
CA LYS A 509 20.61 -14.31 2.70
C LYS A 509 21.05 -14.16 4.15
N SER A 510 20.33 -13.36 4.94
CA SER A 510 20.71 -12.98 6.28
C SER A 510 19.53 -12.89 7.24
N ILE A 511 19.79 -12.98 8.55
CA ILE A 511 18.78 -12.66 9.60
C ILE A 511 18.25 -11.24 9.45
N ALA A 512 19.08 -10.30 8.98
CA ALA A 512 18.63 -8.93 8.74
C ALA A 512 17.60 -8.82 7.60
N ASP A 513 17.53 -9.81 6.71
CA ASP A 513 16.58 -9.87 5.60
C ASP A 513 15.28 -10.62 5.98
N MET A 514 15.15 -11.07 7.24
CA MET A 514 13.94 -11.70 7.75
C MET A 514 12.78 -10.71 7.75
N GLU A 515 11.61 -11.15 7.28
CA GLU A 515 10.39 -10.31 7.25
C GLU A 515 9.62 -10.42 8.57
N ALA A 516 8.55 -9.63 8.71
CA ALA A 516 7.79 -9.49 9.96
C ALA A 516 7.31 -10.84 10.54
N ASN A 517 6.99 -11.80 9.66
CA ASN A 517 6.57 -13.16 10.01
C ASN A 517 7.70 -14.07 10.55
N MET A 518 8.88 -13.52 10.79
CA MET A 518 10.06 -14.25 11.27
C MET A 518 10.54 -15.37 10.31
N LEU A 519 10.27 -15.20 9.01
CA LEU A 519 10.70 -16.12 7.94
C LEU A 519 11.55 -15.40 6.89
N TYR A 520 12.23 -16.19 6.08
CA TYR A 520 13.15 -15.71 5.05
C TYR A 520 12.45 -15.68 3.69
N PRO A 521 12.19 -14.50 3.10
CA PRO A 521 11.51 -14.41 1.82
C PRO A 521 12.41 -14.81 0.64
N CYS A 522 11.87 -15.60 -0.27
CA CYS A 522 12.38 -15.87 -1.60
C CYS A 522 11.39 -15.38 -2.63
N LYS A 523 11.76 -14.33 -3.37
CA LYS A 523 10.90 -13.66 -4.35
C LYS A 523 11.14 -14.22 -5.74
N GLY A 524 10.07 -14.49 -6.48
CA GLY A 524 10.13 -14.96 -7.85
C GLY A 524 8.86 -14.63 -8.62
N THR A 525 8.83 -15.01 -9.89
CA THR A 525 7.67 -14.88 -10.77
C THR A 525 7.39 -16.25 -11.38
N LEU A 526 6.18 -16.76 -11.18
CA LEU A 526 5.74 -18.02 -11.78
C LEU A 526 5.19 -17.73 -13.17
N THR A 527 5.74 -18.37 -14.20
CA THR A 527 5.37 -18.14 -15.60
C THR A 527 4.70 -19.38 -16.22
N GLY A 528 4.12 -19.22 -17.40
CA GLY A 528 3.47 -20.30 -18.14
C GLY A 528 2.17 -20.77 -17.49
N LEU A 529 1.41 -19.82 -16.93
CA LEU A 529 0.06 -20.06 -16.43
C LEU A 529 -0.89 -20.35 -17.60
N GLU A 530 -1.68 -21.41 -17.46
CA GLU A 530 -2.70 -21.80 -18.43
C GLU A 530 -4.10 -21.62 -17.82
N ASP A 531 -4.99 -20.98 -18.58
CA ASP A 531 -6.39 -20.81 -18.19
C ASP A 531 -7.12 -22.15 -18.09
N ARG A 532 -8.13 -22.21 -17.20
CA ARG A 532 -9.01 -23.38 -17.00
C ARG A 532 -8.26 -24.69 -16.69
N LYS A 533 -7.04 -24.60 -16.16
CA LYS A 533 -6.19 -25.76 -15.82
C LYS A 533 -5.53 -25.58 -14.46
N ASP A 534 -5.11 -26.72 -13.90
CA ASP A 534 -4.25 -26.75 -12.72
C ASP A 534 -2.79 -26.51 -13.13
N ASN A 535 -2.25 -25.36 -12.72
CA ASN A 535 -0.87 -24.96 -12.95
C ASN A 535 -0.02 -25.39 -11.77
N LYS A 536 0.81 -26.43 -11.97
CA LYS A 536 1.64 -27.02 -10.92
C LYS A 536 3.08 -26.49 -10.98
N TYR A 537 3.57 -26.06 -9.83
CA TYR A 537 4.91 -25.56 -9.61
C TYR A 537 5.60 -26.35 -8.50
N TYR A 538 6.86 -26.71 -8.73
CA TYR A 538 7.67 -27.49 -7.82
C TYR A 538 8.82 -26.62 -7.34
N PHE A 539 8.92 -26.41 -6.04
CA PHE A 539 9.97 -25.61 -5.41
C PHE A 539 10.93 -26.51 -4.65
N ARG A 540 12.22 -26.20 -4.75
CA ARG A 540 13.27 -26.78 -3.91
C ARG A 540 14.25 -25.70 -3.52
N CYS A 541 14.78 -25.82 -2.31
CA CYS A 541 15.72 -24.88 -1.74
C CYS A 541 16.98 -25.60 -1.27
N GLU A 542 18.05 -24.84 -1.15
CA GLU A 542 19.37 -25.25 -0.68
C GLU A 542 19.82 -24.28 0.42
N ASP A 543 20.19 -24.79 1.58
CA ASP A 543 20.50 -24.00 2.78
C ASP A 543 21.78 -23.15 2.63
N GLN A 544 22.08 -22.40 3.69
CA GLN A 544 23.38 -21.80 4.00
C GLN A 544 24.07 -21.16 2.78
N PRO A 545 23.51 -20.11 2.17
CA PRO A 545 24.07 -19.49 0.97
C PRO A 545 25.49 -18.93 1.15
N TRP A 546 25.95 -18.78 2.40
CA TRP A 546 27.31 -18.37 2.77
C TRP A 546 28.29 -19.54 2.99
N ALA A 547 27.79 -20.78 3.13
CA ALA A 547 28.62 -21.95 3.33
C ALA A 547 29.23 -22.44 2.00
N LYS A 548 30.24 -23.31 2.09
CA LYS A 548 30.80 -23.95 0.90
C LYS A 548 29.77 -24.92 0.32
N GLU A 549 29.78 -25.06 -1.00
CA GLU A 549 28.79 -25.86 -1.73
C GLU A 549 28.69 -27.33 -1.27
N ASP A 550 29.79 -27.92 -0.77
CA ASP A 550 29.82 -29.29 -0.24
C ASP A 550 29.25 -29.44 1.18
N GLU A 551 29.08 -28.33 1.90
CA GLU A 551 28.46 -28.28 3.23
C GLU A 551 26.96 -27.96 3.15
N ARG A 552 26.44 -27.63 1.95
CA ARG A 552 25.05 -27.21 1.73
C ARG A 552 24.12 -28.40 1.50
N ILE A 553 22.96 -28.34 2.10
CA ILE A 553 21.93 -29.37 2.12
C ILE A 553 20.76 -28.94 1.23
N LYS A 554 20.47 -29.78 0.24
CA LYS A 554 19.41 -29.56 -0.76
C LYS A 554 18.13 -30.29 -0.36
N MET A 555 16.98 -29.66 -0.60
CA MET A 555 15.69 -30.33 -0.52
C MET A 555 15.62 -31.52 -1.50
N THR A 556 15.30 -32.70 -0.96
CA THR A 556 15.15 -33.93 -1.76
C THR A 556 13.72 -34.12 -2.28
N GLN A 557 12.73 -33.54 -1.59
CA GLN A 557 11.32 -33.53 -1.98
C GLN A 557 10.94 -32.10 -2.41
N SER A 558 10.09 -32.00 -3.44
CA SER A 558 9.58 -30.70 -3.90
C SER A 558 8.41 -30.26 -3.02
N TYR A 559 8.38 -28.97 -2.67
CA TYR A 559 7.14 -28.32 -2.25
C TYR A 559 6.29 -28.06 -3.49
N VAL A 560 5.03 -28.50 -3.47
CA VAL A 560 4.14 -28.44 -4.63
C VAL A 560 3.08 -27.36 -4.42
N LEU A 561 3.09 -26.34 -5.27
CA LEU A 561 2.05 -25.33 -5.36
C LEU A 561 1.21 -25.58 -6.62
N THR A 562 -0.12 -25.62 -6.45
CA THR A 562 -1.07 -25.70 -7.56
C THR A 562 -1.89 -24.42 -7.59
N LEU A 563 -1.86 -23.71 -8.72
CA LEU A 563 -2.68 -22.53 -8.97
C LEU A 563 -3.76 -22.89 -10.00
N LYS A 564 -5.00 -22.50 -9.73
CA LYS A 564 -6.13 -22.82 -10.62
C LYS A 564 -6.33 -21.70 -11.61
N GLY A 565 -5.96 -21.92 -12.87
CA GLY A 565 -6.30 -21.00 -13.95
C GLY A 565 -7.81 -20.88 -14.07
N THR A 566 -8.34 -19.66 -13.98
CA THR A 566 -9.77 -19.41 -14.03
C THR A 566 -10.25 -19.13 -15.45
N GLN A 567 -11.42 -18.52 -15.59
CA GLN A 567 -12.06 -18.10 -16.83
C GLN A 567 -12.64 -16.70 -16.59
N PRO A 568 -13.07 -15.94 -17.61
CA PRO A 568 -13.55 -14.58 -17.38
C PRO A 568 -14.78 -14.58 -16.49
N LEU A 569 -14.87 -13.61 -15.57
CA LEU A 569 -16.06 -13.28 -14.81
C LEU A 569 -16.94 -12.36 -15.66
N ASN A 570 -18.24 -12.63 -15.73
CA ASN A 570 -19.19 -11.80 -16.46
C ASN A 570 -20.33 -11.36 -15.53
N ILE A 571 -20.89 -10.19 -15.81
CA ILE A 571 -22.22 -9.85 -15.29
C ILE A 571 -23.23 -10.45 -16.25
N LYS A 572 -24.18 -11.22 -15.71
CA LYS A 572 -25.22 -11.88 -16.51
C LYS A 572 -26.04 -10.83 -17.26
N GLU A 573 -26.29 -11.09 -18.53
CA GLU A 573 -27.10 -10.22 -19.39
C GLU A 573 -28.49 -9.98 -18.76
N ASP A 574 -28.98 -8.75 -18.87
CA ASP A 574 -30.26 -8.31 -18.30
C ASP A 574 -30.44 -8.52 -16.79
N SER A 575 -29.36 -8.72 -16.01
CA SER A 575 -29.44 -8.86 -14.55
C SER A 575 -29.37 -7.53 -13.79
N ILE A 576 -28.82 -6.48 -14.41
CA ILE A 576 -28.63 -5.17 -13.76
C ILE A 576 -29.99 -4.52 -13.50
N ARG A 577 -30.22 -4.08 -12.26
CA ARG A 577 -31.39 -3.30 -11.85
C ARG A 577 -30.97 -2.02 -11.13
N PRO A 578 -31.68 -0.90 -11.31
CA PRO A 578 -32.71 -0.67 -12.34
C PRO A 578 -32.19 -0.84 -13.77
N GLU A 579 -33.07 -1.17 -14.70
CA GLU A 579 -32.73 -1.33 -16.12
C GLU A 579 -32.34 0.02 -16.74
N ALA A 580 -31.57 -0.04 -17.83
CA ALA A 580 -31.13 1.17 -18.51
C ALA A 580 -32.33 1.96 -19.07
N ASN A 581 -32.42 3.23 -18.67
CA ASN A 581 -33.51 4.17 -18.92
C ASN A 581 -34.84 3.84 -18.23
N GLU A 582 -34.83 2.97 -17.20
CA GLU A 582 -36.00 2.74 -16.36
C GLU A 582 -36.42 4.04 -15.64
N VAL A 583 -37.73 4.21 -15.43
CA VAL A 583 -38.29 5.26 -14.60
C VAL A 583 -38.85 4.61 -13.35
N VAL A 584 -38.13 4.76 -12.24
CA VAL A 584 -38.56 4.28 -10.92
C VAL A 584 -39.47 5.34 -10.30
N THR A 585 -40.74 4.99 -10.06
CA THR A 585 -41.74 5.90 -9.50
C THR A 585 -41.85 5.72 -7.99
N GLY A 586 -42.19 6.79 -7.28
CA GLY A 586 -42.49 6.72 -5.85
C GLY A 586 -43.40 7.84 -5.37
N ALA A 587 -44.02 7.62 -4.22
CA ALA A 587 -45.07 8.46 -3.64
C ALA A 587 -44.56 9.49 -2.62
N THR A 588 -43.25 9.50 -2.35
CA THR A 588 -42.63 10.23 -1.23
C THR A 588 -41.42 11.02 -1.70
N SER A 589 -40.97 12.00 -0.90
CA SER A 589 -39.81 12.84 -1.23
C SER A 589 -38.50 12.07 -1.46
N SER A 590 -38.45 10.81 -1.03
CA SER A 590 -37.39 9.85 -1.32
C SER A 590 -38.04 8.54 -1.77
N VAL A 591 -37.47 7.90 -2.78
CA VAL A 591 -37.91 6.63 -3.36
C VAL A 591 -36.85 5.58 -3.06
N GLU A 592 -37.29 4.41 -2.61
CA GLU A 592 -36.42 3.27 -2.37
C GLU A 592 -36.06 2.62 -3.71
N VAL A 593 -34.78 2.56 -4.03
CA VAL A 593 -34.23 1.96 -5.25
C VAL A 593 -33.23 0.89 -4.88
N ASN A 594 -33.44 -0.34 -5.35
CA ASN A 594 -32.51 -1.45 -5.13
C ASN A 594 -31.62 -1.63 -6.36
N LEU A 595 -30.34 -1.28 -6.20
CA LEU A 595 -29.31 -1.61 -7.17
C LEU A 595 -29.02 -3.11 -7.05
N ALA A 596 -29.17 -3.87 -8.13
CA ALA A 596 -28.90 -5.30 -8.11
C ALA A 596 -28.25 -5.77 -9.40
N LEU A 597 -27.50 -6.88 -9.34
CA LEU A 597 -26.95 -7.56 -10.51
C LEU A 597 -26.57 -9.01 -10.16
N GLU A 598 -26.43 -9.86 -11.18
CA GLU A 598 -25.98 -11.23 -11.04
C GLU A 598 -24.66 -11.45 -11.79
N THR A 599 -23.74 -12.21 -11.19
CA THR A 599 -22.46 -12.58 -11.80
C THR A 599 -22.44 -14.06 -12.16
N GLU A 600 -21.76 -14.38 -13.26
CA GLU A 600 -21.60 -15.74 -13.78
C GLU A 600 -20.17 -15.97 -14.29
N ASN A 601 -19.80 -17.24 -14.46
CA ASN A 601 -18.45 -17.66 -14.86
C ASN A 601 -17.38 -17.29 -13.81
N GLY A 602 -16.14 -16.95 -14.16
CA GLY A 602 -15.11 -16.70 -13.15
C GLY A 602 -14.79 -17.91 -12.26
N TYR A 603 -14.28 -17.63 -11.05
CA TYR A 603 -14.11 -18.62 -9.98
C TYR A 603 -15.45 -19.00 -9.31
N GLU A 604 -15.61 -20.27 -8.97
CA GLU A 604 -16.84 -20.83 -8.36
C GLU A 604 -18.15 -20.46 -9.11
N ASN A 605 -18.07 -20.35 -10.45
CA ASN A 605 -19.21 -20.09 -11.35
C ASN A 605 -19.98 -18.78 -11.08
N GLY A 606 -19.32 -17.75 -10.57
CA GLY A 606 -19.83 -16.38 -10.54
C GLY A 606 -19.81 -15.79 -9.15
N LYS A 607 -19.19 -16.44 -8.18
CA LYS A 607 -19.06 -15.91 -6.83
C LYS A 607 -18.04 -14.76 -6.84
N ALA A 608 -18.50 -13.55 -6.54
CA ALA A 608 -17.67 -12.35 -6.59
C ALA A 608 -18.02 -11.37 -5.47
N GLU A 609 -17.14 -10.41 -5.22
CA GLU A 609 -17.45 -9.20 -4.47
C GLU A 609 -17.72 -8.06 -5.46
N CYS A 610 -18.88 -7.43 -5.33
CA CYS A 610 -19.35 -6.37 -6.20
C CYS A 610 -19.44 -5.05 -5.45
N TYR A 611 -19.10 -4.02 -6.20
CA TYR A 611 -18.97 -2.65 -5.74
C TYR A 611 -19.76 -1.77 -6.69
N TYR A 612 -20.28 -0.66 -6.17
CA TYR A 612 -20.99 0.34 -6.96
C TYR A 612 -20.35 1.72 -6.81
N SER A 613 -20.54 2.59 -7.79
CA SER A 613 -20.01 3.95 -7.82
C SER A 613 -20.94 4.89 -8.57
N THR A 614 -20.96 6.17 -8.18
CA THR A 614 -21.67 7.25 -8.90
C THR A 614 -20.77 8.06 -9.83
N ASP A 615 -19.44 7.91 -9.70
CA ASP A 615 -18.43 8.68 -10.44
C ASP A 615 -17.45 7.82 -11.25
N ASN A 616 -17.58 6.49 -11.17
CA ASN A 616 -16.69 5.48 -11.77
C ASN A 616 -15.24 5.52 -11.24
N ASP A 617 -14.99 6.23 -10.16
CA ASP A 617 -13.68 6.34 -9.53
C ASP A 617 -13.71 5.73 -8.12
N ASN A 618 -14.69 6.13 -7.31
CA ASN A 618 -14.83 5.72 -5.93
C ASN A 618 -15.88 4.60 -5.82
N PHE A 619 -15.39 3.37 -5.68
CA PHE A 619 -16.22 2.17 -5.55
C PHE A 619 -16.47 1.81 -4.08
N VAL A 620 -17.73 1.62 -3.73
CA VAL A 620 -18.19 1.20 -2.40
C VAL A 620 -18.71 -0.23 -2.48
N PRO A 621 -18.34 -1.14 -1.56
CA PRO A 621 -18.86 -2.50 -1.55
C PRO A 621 -20.38 -2.50 -1.37
N MET A 622 -21.07 -3.36 -2.13
CA MET A 622 -22.50 -3.57 -1.96
C MET A 622 -22.79 -4.30 -0.64
N PHE A 623 -23.95 -4.03 -0.04
CA PHE A 623 -24.34 -4.64 1.24
C PHE A 623 -24.49 -6.16 1.14
N GLU A 624 -25.20 -6.66 0.11
CA GLU A 624 -25.28 -8.08 -0.20
C GLU A 624 -24.29 -8.38 -1.33
N THR A 625 -23.19 -9.07 -1.01
CA THR A 625 -22.17 -9.47 -1.98
C THR A 625 -21.40 -10.71 -1.51
N ASN A 626 -20.28 -11.07 -2.14
CA ASN A 626 -19.55 -12.34 -1.94
C ASN A 626 -20.41 -13.57 -2.30
N SER A 627 -21.23 -13.42 -3.34
CA SER A 627 -22.18 -14.43 -3.82
C SER A 627 -22.33 -14.32 -5.35
N HIS A 628 -23.29 -15.02 -5.95
CA HIS A 628 -23.65 -14.89 -7.37
C HIS A 628 -24.66 -13.76 -7.62
N THR A 629 -25.35 -13.29 -6.58
CA THR A 629 -26.36 -12.22 -6.62
C THR A 629 -25.93 -11.09 -5.70
N HIS A 630 -26.06 -9.85 -6.14
CA HIS A 630 -25.59 -8.69 -5.39
C HIS A 630 -26.69 -7.64 -5.30
N SER A 631 -26.82 -7.01 -4.13
CA SER A 631 -27.87 -6.03 -3.88
C SER A 631 -27.41 -4.90 -2.96
N GLN A 632 -27.88 -3.69 -3.27
CA GLN A 632 -27.65 -2.48 -2.50
C GLN A 632 -28.88 -1.58 -2.57
N ARG A 633 -29.48 -1.33 -1.41
CA ARG A 633 -30.55 -0.34 -1.26
C ARG A 633 -30.02 1.09 -1.35
N GLN A 634 -30.75 1.95 -2.04
CA GLN A 634 -30.57 3.40 -2.08
C GLN A 634 -31.90 4.09 -1.78
N ASP A 635 -31.84 5.23 -1.09
CA ASP A 635 -33.00 6.10 -0.90
C ASP A 635 -32.72 7.40 -1.68
N LEU A 636 -33.37 7.53 -2.84
CA LEU A 636 -33.06 8.55 -3.85
C LEU A 636 -34.20 9.55 -4.01
N THR A 637 -33.85 10.83 -4.18
CA THR A 637 -34.83 11.89 -4.51
C THR A 637 -35.16 11.87 -6.00
N GLN A 638 -36.14 12.67 -6.43
CA GLN A 638 -36.41 12.87 -7.85
C GLN A 638 -35.16 13.37 -8.59
N GLY A 639 -34.81 12.72 -9.71
CA GLY A 639 -33.60 13.04 -10.47
C GLY A 639 -33.21 11.97 -11.49
N GLU A 640 -32.09 12.19 -12.17
CA GLU A 640 -31.44 11.20 -13.03
C GLU A 640 -30.18 10.68 -12.35
N TYR A 641 -29.98 9.37 -12.41
CA TYR A 641 -28.91 8.68 -11.71
C TYR A 641 -28.14 7.78 -12.66
N ASN A 642 -26.81 7.82 -12.55
CA ASN A 642 -25.89 6.92 -13.23
C ASN A 642 -25.11 6.15 -12.17
N TYR A 643 -25.09 4.83 -12.31
CA TYR A 643 -24.33 3.95 -11.44
C TYR A 643 -23.42 3.04 -12.26
N TYR A 644 -22.22 2.84 -11.75
CA TYR A 644 -21.21 1.95 -12.28
C TYR A 644 -21.01 0.79 -11.31
N PHE A 645 -20.82 -0.40 -11.85
CA PHE A 645 -20.61 -1.62 -11.08
C PHE A 645 -19.26 -2.23 -11.43
N LYS A 646 -18.57 -2.72 -10.40
CA LYS A 646 -17.32 -3.47 -10.54
C LYS A 646 -17.42 -4.71 -9.67
N CYS A 647 -17.28 -5.88 -10.27
CA CYS A 647 -17.29 -7.16 -9.57
C CYS A 647 -15.94 -7.83 -9.72
N VAL A 648 -15.39 -8.34 -8.62
CA VAL A 648 -14.08 -9.00 -8.57
C VAL A 648 -14.25 -10.36 -7.90
N ASP A 649 -13.87 -11.44 -8.60
CA ASP A 649 -13.85 -12.78 -8.00
C ASP A 649 -12.55 -13.05 -7.21
N LEU A 650 -12.48 -14.19 -6.53
CA LEU A 650 -11.29 -14.56 -5.74
C LEU A 650 -10.02 -14.70 -6.61
N GLY A 651 -10.16 -15.00 -7.90
CA GLY A 651 -9.04 -15.07 -8.84
C GLY A 651 -8.56 -13.70 -9.30
N GLY A 652 -9.27 -12.62 -8.99
CA GLY A 652 -8.98 -11.27 -9.48
C GLY A 652 -9.63 -10.95 -10.83
N ASN A 653 -10.50 -11.81 -11.36
CA ASN A 653 -11.23 -11.49 -12.58
C ASN A 653 -12.20 -10.37 -12.31
N THR A 654 -12.18 -9.34 -13.17
CA THR A 654 -13.00 -8.15 -13.03
C THR A 654 -14.09 -8.11 -14.10
N ALA A 655 -15.34 -7.93 -13.68
CA ALA A 655 -16.46 -7.63 -14.56
C ALA A 655 -16.97 -6.22 -14.26
N LEU A 656 -17.27 -5.45 -15.32
CA LEU A 656 -17.75 -4.08 -15.21
C LEU A 656 -19.16 -3.96 -15.80
N GLY A 657 -19.99 -3.15 -15.18
CA GLY A 657 -21.35 -2.85 -15.64
C GLY A 657 -21.72 -1.41 -15.35
N GLN A 658 -22.80 -0.93 -15.94
CA GLN A 658 -23.36 0.37 -15.62
C GLN A 658 -24.86 0.39 -15.88
N THR A 659 -25.56 1.28 -15.22
CA THR A 659 -26.97 1.60 -15.50
C THR A 659 -27.23 3.09 -15.35
N ASN A 660 -28.22 3.58 -16.09
CA ASN A 660 -28.73 4.93 -15.98
C ASN A 660 -30.25 4.84 -15.84
N PHE A 661 -30.84 5.54 -14.88
CA PHE A 661 -32.29 5.52 -14.67
C PHE A 661 -32.76 6.86 -14.10
N LYS A 662 -34.08 7.07 -14.11
CA LYS A 662 -34.71 8.26 -13.55
C LYS A 662 -35.56 7.87 -12.37
N VAL A 663 -35.54 8.70 -11.33
CA VAL A 663 -36.47 8.62 -10.21
C VAL A 663 -37.51 9.71 -10.40
N PHE A 664 -38.78 9.31 -10.50
CA PHE A 664 -39.91 10.21 -10.57
C PHE A 664 -40.73 10.13 -9.28
N VAL A 665 -41.02 11.27 -8.68
CA VAL A 665 -41.86 11.32 -7.49
C VAL A 665 -43.21 11.91 -7.86
N ASP A 666 -44.27 11.14 -7.70
CA ASP A 666 -45.63 11.66 -7.77
C ASP A 666 -46.17 11.96 -6.36
N THR A 667 -46.61 13.19 -6.17
CA THR A 667 -47.21 13.64 -4.91
C THR A 667 -48.63 14.16 -5.08
N PHE A 668 -49.15 14.21 -6.30
CA PHE A 668 -50.48 14.72 -6.60
C PHE A 668 -51.46 13.57 -6.80
N ALA A 669 -52.75 13.86 -6.60
CA ALA A 669 -53.82 12.91 -6.91
C ALA A 669 -54.36 13.23 -8.32
N PRO A 670 -54.89 12.23 -9.05
CA PRO A 670 -55.39 12.44 -10.41
C PRO A 670 -56.44 13.54 -10.47
N ALA A 671 -56.23 14.50 -11.37
CA ALA A 671 -57.16 15.58 -11.64
C ALA A 671 -58.05 15.24 -12.83
N VAL A 672 -59.35 15.49 -12.70
CA VAL A 672 -60.27 15.35 -13.84
C VAL A 672 -60.16 16.59 -14.71
N VAL A 673 -59.65 16.43 -15.92
CA VAL A 673 -59.42 17.52 -16.88
C VAL A 673 -60.60 17.74 -17.82
N ARG A 674 -61.45 16.73 -18.02
CA ARG A 674 -62.64 16.82 -18.89
C ARG A 674 -63.80 16.00 -18.36
N VAL A 675 -65.01 16.52 -18.61
CA VAL A 675 -66.28 15.85 -18.37
C VAL A 675 -67.12 15.99 -19.63
N LEU A 676 -67.67 14.87 -20.11
CA LEU A 676 -68.40 14.77 -21.36
C LEU A 676 -69.64 13.92 -21.17
N ASN A 677 -70.70 14.25 -21.91
CA ASN A 677 -71.80 13.32 -22.18
C ASN A 677 -71.51 12.62 -23.51
N ASP A 678 -71.09 11.35 -23.44
CA ASP A 678 -70.76 10.54 -24.61
C ASP A 678 -71.81 9.45 -24.79
N ALA A 679 -72.66 9.59 -25.81
CA ALA A 679 -73.75 8.66 -26.13
C ALA A 679 -74.63 8.28 -24.91
N ASN A 680 -75.02 9.26 -24.09
CA ASN A 680 -75.82 9.08 -22.87
C ASN A 680 -75.08 8.28 -21.77
N ARG A 681 -73.75 8.42 -21.72
CA ARG A 681 -72.88 7.98 -20.62
C ARG A 681 -72.07 9.18 -20.12
N LEU A 682 -71.85 9.25 -18.81
CA LEU A 682 -70.91 10.19 -18.23
C LEU A 682 -69.50 9.68 -18.52
N LYS A 683 -68.72 10.45 -19.27
CA LYS A 683 -67.31 10.18 -19.53
C LYS A 683 -66.47 11.25 -18.83
N ILE A 684 -65.50 10.84 -18.04
CA ILE A 684 -64.48 11.73 -17.49
C ILE A 684 -63.10 11.33 -17.99
N ILE A 685 -62.21 12.30 -18.11
CA ILE A 685 -60.81 12.09 -18.50
C ILE A 685 -59.91 12.69 -17.42
N THR A 686 -58.96 11.92 -16.92
CA THR A 686 -57.93 12.36 -15.95
C THR A 686 -56.64 12.81 -16.67
N ASP A 687 -55.81 13.61 -16.00
CA ASP A 687 -54.49 14.03 -16.49
C ASP A 687 -53.42 12.94 -16.42
N GLU A 688 -53.67 11.89 -15.63
CA GLU A 688 -52.85 10.70 -15.48
C GLU A 688 -53.70 9.42 -15.41
N ASP A 689 -53.08 8.24 -15.48
CA ASP A 689 -53.77 6.97 -15.33
C ASP A 689 -54.32 6.81 -13.90
N ALA A 690 -55.60 6.45 -13.77
CA ALA A 690 -56.27 6.42 -12.49
C ALA A 690 -57.27 5.26 -12.35
N THR A 691 -57.80 5.09 -11.15
CA THR A 691 -59.00 4.30 -10.86
C THR A 691 -60.02 5.21 -10.18
N CYS A 692 -61.11 5.53 -10.87
CA CYS A 692 -62.13 6.43 -10.36
C CYS A 692 -63.37 5.69 -9.86
N TYR A 693 -63.94 6.19 -8.76
CA TYR A 693 -65.19 5.73 -8.18
C TYR A 693 -66.13 6.92 -8.01
N TYR A 694 -67.43 6.70 -8.17
CA TYR A 694 -68.45 7.74 -7.97
C TYR A 694 -69.50 7.30 -6.96
N SER A 695 -70.06 8.27 -6.24
CA SER A 695 -71.28 8.12 -5.44
C SER A 695 -72.33 9.13 -5.91
N VAL A 696 -73.60 8.76 -5.79
CA VAL A 696 -74.75 9.65 -6.05
C VAL A 696 -75.54 9.96 -4.78
N ASN A 697 -75.05 9.53 -3.61
CA ASN A 697 -75.73 9.74 -2.34
C ASN A 697 -75.35 11.10 -1.74
N GLU A 698 -76.29 12.02 -1.75
CA GLU A 698 -76.16 13.39 -1.22
C GLU A 698 -75.88 13.46 0.29
N ASN A 699 -76.13 12.42 1.08
CA ASN A 699 -75.80 12.43 2.51
C ASN A 699 -74.33 12.13 2.77
N THR A 700 -73.69 11.37 1.88
CA THR A 700 -72.25 11.02 1.97
C THR A 700 -71.40 11.94 1.11
N GLU A 701 -71.94 12.49 0.01
CA GLU A 701 -71.22 13.34 -0.94
C GLU A 701 -69.85 12.72 -1.31
N CYS A 702 -68.76 13.47 -1.11
CA CYS A 702 -67.39 13.00 -1.31
C CYS A 702 -66.86 12.14 -0.15
N ASN A 703 -67.55 12.07 0.99
CA ASN A 703 -67.06 11.38 2.20
C ASN A 703 -67.28 9.86 2.17
N TYR A 704 -66.66 9.20 1.18
CA TYR A 704 -66.60 7.75 1.06
C TYR A 704 -65.17 7.26 0.77
N GLU A 705 -64.91 5.99 1.08
CA GLU A 705 -63.65 5.31 0.80
C GLU A 705 -63.66 4.67 -0.60
N ILE A 706 -62.58 4.87 -1.36
CA ILE A 706 -62.37 4.21 -2.65
C ILE A 706 -62.25 2.68 -2.45
N GLY A 707 -62.89 1.90 -3.32
CA GLY A 707 -62.89 0.43 -3.26
C GLY A 707 -64.04 -0.18 -2.45
N ASN A 708 -64.82 0.64 -1.72
CA ASN A 708 -66.03 0.17 -1.07
C ASN A 708 -67.25 0.20 -2.02
N ASN A 709 -67.43 -0.92 -2.74
CA ASN A 709 -68.47 -1.09 -3.76
C ASN A 709 -69.92 -1.01 -3.23
N THR A 710 -70.14 -0.92 -1.91
CA THR A 710 -71.48 -0.75 -1.34
C THR A 710 -71.92 0.72 -1.22
N VAL A 711 -70.97 1.67 -1.28
CA VAL A 711 -71.21 3.11 -1.09
C VAL A 711 -70.80 3.93 -2.32
N ALA A 712 -69.82 3.44 -3.08
CA ALA A 712 -69.35 4.04 -4.32
C ALA A 712 -69.20 3.00 -5.42
N GLN A 713 -69.52 3.37 -6.65
CA GLN A 713 -69.45 2.50 -7.82
C GLN A 713 -68.16 2.78 -8.59
N LEU A 714 -67.45 1.72 -8.99
CA LEU A 714 -66.28 1.84 -9.87
C LEU A 714 -66.72 2.41 -11.22
N MET A 715 -65.97 3.37 -11.75
CA MET A 715 -66.12 3.84 -13.13
C MET A 715 -65.25 2.96 -14.04
N PRO A 716 -65.83 2.05 -14.84
CA PRO A 716 -65.05 1.18 -15.72
C PRO A 716 -64.33 1.96 -16.83
N HIS A 717 -63.27 1.34 -17.35
CA HIS A 717 -62.58 1.76 -18.58
C HIS A 717 -63.20 1.06 -19.79
N GLU A 718 -63.32 1.77 -20.92
CA GLU A 718 -63.81 1.18 -22.18
C GLU A 718 -62.71 0.39 -22.90
N ILE A 719 -61.46 0.84 -22.80
CA ILE A 719 -60.26 0.20 -23.34
C ILE A 719 -59.34 -0.10 -22.15
N GLN A 720 -58.92 -1.37 -21.98
CA GLN A 720 -58.10 -1.78 -20.81
C GLN A 720 -56.73 -1.08 -20.74
N ASP A 721 -56.21 -0.65 -21.89
CA ASP A 721 -54.92 0.03 -22.00
C ASP A 721 -55.01 1.56 -21.89
N GLU A 722 -56.23 2.14 -21.89
CA GLU A 722 -56.46 3.58 -21.70
C GLU A 722 -57.09 3.83 -20.31
N LYS A 723 -56.24 3.90 -19.28
CA LYS A 723 -56.67 4.03 -17.88
C LYS A 723 -56.99 5.46 -17.44
N ASN A 724 -56.92 6.43 -18.35
CA ASN A 724 -57.28 7.82 -18.08
C ASN A 724 -58.73 8.17 -18.47
N GLU A 725 -59.46 7.25 -19.11
CA GLU A 725 -60.88 7.44 -19.45
C GLU A 725 -61.78 6.58 -18.56
N HIS A 726 -62.78 7.21 -17.95
CA HIS A 726 -63.70 6.53 -17.03
C HIS A 726 -65.16 6.83 -17.34
N PHE A 727 -66.00 5.81 -17.19
CA PHE A 727 -67.39 5.87 -17.58
C PHE A 727 -68.35 5.63 -16.41
N ALA A 728 -69.50 6.29 -16.44
CA ALA A 728 -70.64 6.00 -15.57
C ALA A 728 -71.96 6.15 -16.36
N VAL A 729 -73.04 5.59 -15.83
CA VAL A 729 -74.38 5.78 -16.41
C VAL A 729 -74.77 7.24 -16.27
N TRP A 730 -75.22 7.90 -17.33
CA TRP A 730 -75.70 9.28 -17.30
C TRP A 730 -77.15 9.37 -16.79
N ASN A 731 -77.40 10.13 -15.74
CA ASN A 731 -78.72 10.44 -15.21
C ASN A 731 -78.80 11.91 -14.82
N ILE A 732 -79.73 12.65 -15.44
CA ILE A 732 -79.83 14.10 -15.27
C ILE A 732 -80.20 14.55 -13.84
N LYS A 733 -80.77 13.64 -13.04
CA LYS A 733 -81.25 13.94 -11.67
C LYS A 733 -80.22 13.65 -10.58
N ASP A 734 -79.12 12.99 -10.93
CA ASP A 734 -78.12 12.55 -9.95
C ASP A 734 -76.92 13.49 -9.98
N ASN A 735 -76.44 13.88 -8.80
CA ASN A 735 -75.17 14.57 -8.65
C ASN A 735 -74.08 13.52 -8.43
N TYR A 736 -73.00 13.56 -9.23
CA TYR A 736 -71.93 12.58 -9.18
C TYR A 736 -70.76 13.14 -8.39
N TYR A 737 -70.54 12.56 -7.21
CA TYR A 737 -69.39 12.84 -6.36
C TYR A 737 -68.29 11.84 -6.73
N ILE A 738 -67.23 12.29 -7.41
CA ILE A 738 -66.22 11.41 -8.01
C ILE A 738 -64.87 11.58 -7.30
N LYS A 739 -64.24 10.45 -6.98
CA LYS A 739 -62.86 10.37 -6.48
C LYS A 739 -62.04 9.44 -7.35
N CYS A 740 -60.84 9.86 -7.68
CA CYS A 740 -59.87 9.08 -8.43
C CYS A 740 -58.63 8.83 -7.57
N LYS A 741 -58.05 7.64 -7.71
CA LYS A 741 -56.72 7.33 -7.17
C LYS A 741 -55.78 6.86 -8.27
N ASP A 742 -54.52 7.24 -8.21
CA ASP A 742 -53.47 6.76 -9.12
C ASP A 742 -52.95 5.36 -8.71
N GLU A 743 -51.94 4.86 -9.43
CA GLU A 743 -51.25 3.60 -9.09
C GLU A 743 -50.37 3.70 -7.82
N ASN A 744 -50.04 4.92 -7.36
CA ASN A 744 -49.27 5.19 -6.14
C ASN A 744 -50.15 5.47 -4.90
N ASP A 745 -51.46 5.15 -4.98
CA ASP A 745 -52.49 5.38 -3.96
C ASP A 745 -52.69 6.86 -3.54
N LYS A 746 -52.31 7.81 -4.38
CA LYS A 746 -52.64 9.23 -4.24
C LYS A 746 -54.08 9.49 -4.62
N GLN A 747 -54.82 10.07 -3.68
CA GLN A 747 -56.24 10.40 -3.82
C GLN A 747 -56.56 11.71 -3.07
N PRO A 748 -57.69 12.37 -3.38
CA PRO A 748 -58.16 13.53 -2.63
C PRO A 748 -58.40 13.23 -1.14
N ALA A 749 -58.43 14.27 -0.31
CA ALA A 749 -58.77 14.16 1.11
C ALA A 749 -60.15 13.48 1.33
N PRO A 750 -60.42 12.86 2.50
CA PRO A 750 -61.65 12.11 2.74
C PRO A 750 -62.94 12.85 2.40
N THR A 751 -63.02 14.16 2.61
CA THR A 751 -64.21 14.98 2.32
C THR A 751 -64.14 15.72 0.99
N GLN A 752 -63.14 15.46 0.15
CA GLN A 752 -62.91 16.15 -1.12
C GLN A 752 -63.11 15.20 -2.29
N CYS A 753 -63.81 15.65 -3.33
CA CYS A 753 -63.91 14.94 -4.60
C CYS A 753 -62.77 15.37 -5.54
N SER A 754 -62.37 14.49 -6.46
CA SER A 754 -61.61 14.88 -7.65
C SER A 754 -62.45 15.84 -8.50
N ILE A 755 -63.76 15.56 -8.62
CA ILE A 755 -64.75 16.47 -9.23
C ILE A 755 -66.16 16.14 -8.73
N VAL A 756 -67.03 17.15 -8.72
CA VAL A 756 -68.49 16.96 -8.58
C VAL A 756 -69.12 17.30 -9.92
N VAL A 757 -69.78 16.33 -10.55
CA VAL A 757 -70.46 16.54 -11.84
C VAL A 757 -71.95 16.64 -11.59
N LYS A 758 -72.55 17.73 -12.04
CA LYS A 758 -73.99 17.96 -12.02
C LYS A 758 -74.50 18.01 -13.46
N PRO A 759 -75.06 16.91 -13.97
CA PRO A 759 -75.52 16.82 -15.36
C PRO A 759 -76.50 17.91 -15.79
N GLU A 760 -77.35 18.41 -14.88
CA GLU A 760 -78.29 19.52 -15.15
C GLU A 760 -77.55 20.80 -15.58
N GLU A 761 -76.39 21.08 -14.98
CA GLU A 761 -75.56 22.24 -15.34
C GLU A 761 -74.82 22.07 -16.67
N LEU A 762 -74.73 20.84 -17.20
CA LEU A 762 -74.10 20.52 -18.49
C LEU A 762 -75.11 20.45 -19.65
N SER A 763 -76.41 20.41 -19.37
CA SER A 763 -77.47 20.34 -20.40
C SER A 763 -78.01 21.70 -20.84
N ASP A 764 -77.66 22.78 -20.14
CA ASP A 764 -78.20 24.13 -20.39
C ASP A 764 -77.32 25.01 -21.32
N GLU A 765 -76.25 24.45 -21.89
CA GLU A 765 -75.36 25.13 -22.87
C GLU A 765 -75.58 24.69 -24.34
N GLU A 766 -76.83 24.45 -24.78
CA GLU A 766 -77.15 24.35 -26.22
C GLU A 766 -77.34 25.71 -26.91
#